data_AF-A0A4S9SL62-F1
#
_entry.id   AF-A0A4S9SL62-F1
#
_cell.length_a   1.000
_cell.length_b   1.000
_cell.length_c   1.000
_cell.angle_alpha   90.00
_cell.angle_beta   90.00
_cell.angle_gamma   90.00
#
_symmetry.space_group_name_H-M   'P 1'
#
loop_
_entity.id
_entity.type
_entity.pdbx_description
1 polymer ?
#
loop_
_entity_poly.entity_id
_entity_poly.type
_entity_poly.pdbx_seq_one_letter_code
_entity_poly.pdbx_strand_id
1 'polypeptide(L)'
;MVWIKEKLSGLWSLETNTPGARKTEVKKRREEKRKSMLATSMPDSADIYKASSVAEIRATLARLGQQEATVTARLDALLASQRDLSRQLTKLDLARAHLGSQVVQTRSISNGMLSSAASTASRISNAVNQLDREQAAVKSTLNVVDQVAELKACVLGVNGSMGAAQDWETAASYLHRASQIPDHVIDGAFAEEIVPTAEVPDAPRVTLTEASESLCGLFLREFDKAASEGDGQRVTRFFKLFPQIGKSDQGLDAYGRYVCTGVAQRARNNLSATNKRSDNLFYASALTKLFEQIALIVDGHEPLVERHYGQGSMAKVIERLQAEADMQGGIVLDAWADDRNLARKIKDVKSYAFSFLVQSFLPSQKSSTARSSSPASSRASEDEGVNMKEVDALLSETAMMLSRWALYTRFVATKINPGIEEHIAMPDLLANSRLHKKIVEALIEPFNIMSTFFFRRSVEKAFQMDEPPFDLTLNPNKPLGSNAPFITSAVDDVMYIVNQVLQRTLATSQRSVVASVMPSVSRVLTGDFFGMIQRKMRDESYPKAAIQGALPPESVIISFLVLINNLDISTDYLRRIVNSNLGKLDQNNQGQQQQHATIPDLFPFAHDAVFVETTLTSILTTFSSKTSDLITEAVEVVLKQVMRPRLRPVFVETFRDVEYLLDADDADPQTVETDAMVPQRFERGWMQFTLPIKRILTPHTYDLLISTTISYLARALEKRIWSYYGRVNELGAAKLERDISGIVNAAVKGGKYALRDAFVRCTEMTLILNMEEDEWEEIRGLGVEEQREQGMEWHLDASERARTRGIIDDGR
;
A
#
# COMPACT_ATOMS: atom_id res chain seq x y z
N MET A 1 6.72 31.45 -34.99
CA MET A 1 5.67 30.55 -35.55
C MET A 1 4.56 30.15 -34.55
N VAL A 2 4.46 30.76 -33.36
CA VAL A 2 3.29 30.60 -32.47
C VAL A 2 2.30 31.77 -32.61
N TRP A 3 2.80 32.98 -32.86
CA TRP A 3 1.99 34.21 -32.95
C TRP A 3 1.11 34.35 -34.21
N ILE A 4 1.35 33.56 -35.26
CA ILE A 4 0.56 33.58 -36.51
C ILE A 4 -0.51 32.48 -36.54
N LYS A 5 -0.31 31.38 -35.79
CA LYS A 5 -1.32 30.30 -35.65
C LYS A 5 -2.49 30.72 -34.76
N GLU A 6 -2.24 31.57 -33.77
CA GLU A 6 -3.26 32.06 -32.82
C GLU A 6 -4.20 33.13 -33.43
N LYS A 7 -3.75 33.85 -34.46
CA LYS A 7 -4.58 34.87 -35.15
C LYS A 7 -5.40 34.31 -36.32
N LEU A 8 -5.07 33.10 -36.80
CA LEU A 8 -5.78 32.44 -37.90
C LEU A 8 -6.88 31.46 -37.42
N SER A 9 -6.86 31.02 -36.16
CA SER A 9 -7.96 30.22 -35.57
C SER A 9 -9.20 31.06 -35.22
N GLY A 10 -9.03 32.36 -34.96
CA GLY A 10 -10.14 33.28 -34.68
C GLY A 10 -10.95 33.70 -35.91
N LEU A 11 -10.43 33.49 -37.12
CA LEU A 11 -11.09 33.88 -38.38
C LEU A 11 -11.82 32.73 -39.09
N TRP A 12 -11.64 31.47 -38.65
CA TRP A 12 -12.33 30.30 -39.20
C TRP A 12 -13.53 29.79 -38.38
N SER A 13 -13.82 30.39 -37.22
CA SER A 13 -14.98 30.02 -36.37
C SER A 13 -16.23 30.86 -36.61
N LEU A 14 -16.35 31.55 -37.75
CA LEU A 14 -17.53 32.37 -38.11
C LEU A 14 -18.26 31.90 -39.37
N GLU A 15 -17.88 30.73 -39.91
CA GLU A 15 -18.44 30.17 -41.14
C GLU A 15 -19.19 28.84 -40.91
N THR A 16 -20.00 28.76 -39.85
CA THR A 16 -21.08 27.77 -39.71
C THR A 16 -22.29 28.37 -38.98
N ASN A 17 -22.85 29.47 -39.51
CA ASN A 17 -24.10 30.01 -38.99
C ASN A 17 -25.18 30.00 -40.08
N THR A 18 -25.95 28.91 -40.10
CA THR A 18 -26.98 28.62 -41.11
C THR A 18 -28.14 29.64 -41.04
N PRO A 19 -28.51 30.29 -42.16
CA PRO A 19 -29.57 31.32 -42.21
C PRO A 19 -31.01 30.78 -42.03
N GLY A 20 -31.19 29.48 -41.78
CA GLY A 20 -32.49 28.84 -41.57
C GLY A 20 -33.06 29.03 -40.16
N ALA A 21 -32.22 29.11 -39.13
CA ALA A 21 -32.68 29.10 -37.73
C ALA A 21 -33.20 30.46 -37.21
N ARG A 22 -32.75 31.60 -37.77
CA ARG A 22 -33.20 32.94 -37.32
C ARG A 22 -34.55 33.37 -37.89
N LYS A 23 -35.01 32.82 -39.02
CA LYS A 23 -36.33 33.17 -39.60
C LYS A 23 -37.49 32.51 -38.85
N THR A 24 -37.28 31.35 -38.25
CA THR A 24 -38.24 30.63 -37.41
C THR A 24 -38.44 31.30 -36.04
N GLU A 25 -37.37 31.83 -35.43
CA GLU A 25 -37.42 32.56 -34.15
C GLU A 25 -38.23 33.87 -34.21
N VAL A 26 -38.07 34.65 -35.29
CA VAL A 26 -38.74 35.96 -35.48
C VAL A 26 -40.22 35.80 -35.85
N LYS A 27 -40.59 34.72 -36.54
CA LYS A 27 -41.99 34.39 -36.84
C LYS A 27 -42.75 34.00 -35.56
N LYS A 28 -42.12 33.18 -34.70
CA LYS A 28 -42.69 32.73 -33.42
C LYS A 28 -42.96 33.90 -32.47
N ARG A 29 -42.03 34.87 -32.36
CA ARG A 29 -42.21 36.11 -31.57
C ARG A 29 -43.29 37.06 -32.10
N ARG A 30 -43.53 37.11 -33.42
CA ARG A 30 -44.61 37.94 -34.00
C ARG A 30 -46.00 37.33 -33.76
N GLU A 31 -46.11 36.02 -33.70
CA GLU A 31 -47.35 35.30 -33.39
C GLU A 31 -47.74 35.39 -31.91
N GLU A 32 -46.76 35.35 -31.00
CA GLU A 32 -46.98 35.60 -29.56
C GLU A 32 -47.45 37.03 -29.28
N LYS A 33 -46.88 38.03 -29.96
CA LYS A 33 -47.26 39.45 -29.75
C LYS A 33 -48.63 39.80 -30.31
N ARG A 34 -49.09 39.09 -31.35
CA ARG A 34 -50.43 39.27 -31.92
C ARG A 34 -51.52 38.63 -31.03
N LYS A 35 -51.20 37.55 -30.31
CA LYS A 35 -52.12 36.95 -29.32
C LYS A 35 -52.29 37.81 -28.06
N SER A 36 -51.32 38.66 -27.70
CA SER A 36 -51.42 39.54 -26.51
C SER A 36 -52.20 40.86 -26.73
N MET A 37 -52.39 41.31 -27.99
CA MET A 37 -53.08 42.59 -28.29
C MET A 37 -54.59 42.46 -28.48
N LEU A 38 -55.14 41.25 -28.55
CA LEU A 38 -56.57 41.03 -28.81
C LEU A 38 -57.43 40.95 -27.52
N ALA A 39 -56.86 41.26 -26.34
CA ALA A 39 -57.48 41.00 -25.04
C ALA A 39 -57.82 42.25 -24.22
N THR A 40 -58.18 43.39 -24.84
CA THR A 40 -58.63 44.57 -24.05
C THR A 40 -59.74 45.35 -24.75
N SER A 41 -61.00 45.09 -24.38
CA SER A 41 -62.17 45.93 -24.67
C SER A 41 -62.76 46.44 -23.35
N MET A 42 -63.01 47.76 -23.23
CA MET A 42 -63.64 48.40 -22.06
C MET A 42 -65.15 48.69 -22.27
N PRO A 43 -66.00 48.78 -21.22
CA PRO A 43 -67.46 48.90 -21.33
C PRO A 43 -68.06 50.32 -21.11
N ASP A 44 -69.33 50.47 -21.51
CA ASP A 44 -70.21 51.65 -21.77
C ASP A 44 -70.44 52.74 -20.69
N SER A 45 -70.82 53.98 -21.13
CA SER A 45 -71.24 55.12 -20.28
C SER A 45 -72.62 55.72 -20.67
N ALA A 46 -73.47 56.04 -19.68
CA ALA A 46 -74.84 56.55 -19.85
C ALA A 46 -74.94 58.01 -20.37
N ASP A 47 -76.03 58.28 -21.11
CA ASP A 47 -76.21 59.38 -22.07
C ASP A 47 -76.89 60.64 -21.48
N ILE A 48 -76.44 61.83 -21.93
CA ILE A 48 -76.69 63.17 -21.35
C ILE A 48 -78.16 63.59 -21.41
N TYR A 49 -78.90 63.08 -22.40
CA TYR A 49 -80.29 63.44 -22.68
C TYR A 49 -81.33 62.85 -21.71
N LYS A 50 -80.91 62.07 -20.69
CA LYS A 50 -81.80 61.49 -19.67
C LYS A 50 -81.81 62.24 -18.33
N ALA A 51 -81.03 63.31 -18.19
CA ALA A 51 -80.95 64.08 -16.96
C ALA A 51 -82.25 64.86 -16.71
N SER A 52 -83.02 64.45 -15.71
CA SER A 52 -84.34 65.04 -15.40
C SER A 52 -84.38 65.81 -14.08
N SER A 53 -83.27 65.80 -13.32
CA SER A 53 -83.11 66.64 -12.13
C SER A 53 -82.01 67.69 -12.29
N VAL A 54 -82.16 68.82 -11.59
CA VAL A 54 -81.17 69.92 -11.60
C VAL A 54 -79.78 69.46 -11.15
N ALA A 55 -79.72 68.46 -10.26
CA ALA A 55 -78.46 67.86 -9.81
C ALA A 55 -77.77 67.08 -10.94
N GLU A 56 -78.53 66.32 -11.74
CA GLU A 56 -77.99 65.57 -12.88
C GLU A 56 -77.49 66.50 -13.99
N ILE A 57 -78.20 67.59 -14.28
CA ILE A 57 -77.78 68.56 -15.31
C ILE A 57 -76.45 69.23 -14.92
N ARG A 58 -76.29 69.64 -13.65
CA ARG A 58 -75.02 70.21 -13.15
C ARG A 58 -73.86 69.21 -13.21
N ALA A 59 -74.12 67.94 -12.90
CA ALA A 59 -73.12 66.88 -13.02
C ALA A 59 -72.71 66.64 -14.49
N THR A 60 -73.66 66.63 -15.43
CA THR A 60 -73.35 66.49 -16.86
C THR A 60 -72.57 67.68 -17.41
N LEU A 61 -72.87 68.90 -16.97
CA LEU A 61 -72.19 70.11 -17.41
C LEU A 61 -70.76 70.19 -16.86
N ALA A 62 -70.54 69.80 -15.60
CA ALA A 62 -69.19 69.65 -15.05
C ALA A 62 -68.35 68.63 -15.82
N ARG A 63 -68.96 67.48 -16.21
CA ARG A 63 -68.30 66.46 -17.04
C ARG A 63 -67.93 67.00 -18.43
N LEU A 64 -68.82 67.77 -19.06
CA LEU A 64 -68.57 68.39 -20.37
C LEU A 64 -67.45 69.43 -20.30
N GLY A 65 -67.43 70.30 -19.28
CA GLY A 65 -66.33 71.24 -19.08
C GLY A 65 -64.99 70.53 -18.87
N GLN A 66 -65.00 69.39 -18.17
CA GLN A 66 -63.80 68.57 -18.00
C GLN A 66 -63.34 67.92 -19.31
N GLN A 67 -64.28 67.48 -20.16
CA GLN A 67 -63.98 66.97 -21.51
C GLN A 67 -63.43 68.05 -22.43
N GLU A 68 -64.01 69.25 -22.43
CA GLU A 68 -63.52 70.37 -23.24
C GLU A 68 -62.09 70.77 -22.84
N ALA A 69 -61.81 70.85 -21.55
CA ALA A 69 -60.46 71.13 -21.04
C ALA A 69 -59.45 70.03 -21.45
N THR A 70 -59.86 68.75 -21.42
CA THR A 70 -58.98 67.65 -21.85
C THR A 70 -58.71 67.65 -23.36
N VAL A 71 -59.72 67.95 -24.17
CA VAL A 71 -59.56 68.04 -25.63
C VAL A 71 -58.66 69.22 -25.99
N THR A 72 -58.84 70.37 -25.36
CA THR A 72 -58.02 71.57 -25.61
C THR A 72 -56.56 71.33 -25.25
N ALA A 73 -56.29 70.75 -24.06
CA ALA A 73 -54.93 70.39 -23.66
C ALA A 73 -54.26 69.39 -24.62
N ARG A 74 -55.03 68.46 -25.19
CA ARG A 74 -54.53 67.49 -26.17
C ARG A 74 -54.21 68.15 -27.52
N LEU A 75 -55.00 69.15 -27.94
CA LEU A 75 -54.76 69.91 -29.16
C LEU A 75 -53.49 70.76 -29.04
N ASP A 76 -53.30 71.44 -27.90
CA ASP A 76 -52.12 72.26 -27.64
C ASP A 76 -50.83 71.41 -27.60
N ALA A 77 -50.90 70.22 -27.00
CA ALA A 77 -49.79 69.26 -27.02
C ALA A 77 -49.44 68.80 -28.45
N LEU A 78 -50.44 68.59 -29.31
CA LEU A 78 -50.23 68.21 -30.70
C LEU A 78 -49.64 69.36 -31.52
N LEU A 79 -50.11 70.60 -31.34
CA LEU A 79 -49.56 71.77 -32.02
C LEU A 79 -48.11 72.05 -31.60
N ALA A 80 -47.78 71.88 -30.31
CA ALA A 80 -46.40 71.96 -29.85
C ALA A 80 -45.49 70.91 -30.53
N SER A 81 -46.00 69.69 -30.73
CA SER A 81 -45.24 68.59 -31.37
C SER A 81 -44.96 68.81 -32.86
N GLN A 82 -45.72 69.68 -33.55
CA GLN A 82 -45.57 69.92 -34.99
C GLN A 82 -44.19 70.52 -35.35
N ARG A 83 -43.69 71.42 -34.50
CA ARG A 83 -42.38 72.06 -34.68
C ARG A 83 -41.23 71.08 -34.50
N ASP A 84 -41.36 70.13 -33.58
CA ASP A 84 -40.36 69.08 -33.39
C ASP A 84 -40.39 68.07 -34.55
N LEU A 85 -41.57 67.72 -35.06
CA LEU A 85 -41.71 66.85 -36.23
C LEU A 85 -41.06 67.46 -37.48
N SER A 86 -41.26 68.74 -37.75
CA SER A 86 -40.63 69.41 -38.91
C SER A 86 -39.11 69.49 -38.79
N ARG A 87 -38.59 69.68 -37.56
CA ARG A 87 -37.15 69.61 -37.28
C ARG A 87 -36.59 68.19 -37.47
N GLN A 88 -37.36 67.17 -37.13
CA GLN A 88 -36.96 65.78 -37.38
C GLN A 88 -36.97 65.44 -38.87
N LEU A 89 -37.98 65.89 -39.62
CA LEU A 89 -38.05 65.69 -41.08
C LEU A 89 -36.89 66.36 -41.81
N THR A 90 -36.56 67.61 -41.47
CA THR A 90 -35.40 68.31 -42.07
C THR A 90 -34.06 67.62 -41.75
N LYS A 91 -33.88 67.11 -40.52
CA LYS A 91 -32.72 66.27 -40.19
C LYS A 91 -32.70 64.98 -41.01
N LEU A 92 -33.86 64.37 -41.25
CA LEU A 92 -33.99 63.14 -42.02
C LEU A 92 -33.68 63.36 -43.51
N ASP A 93 -34.11 64.49 -44.07
CA ASP A 93 -33.76 64.87 -45.45
C ASP A 93 -32.27 65.15 -45.61
N LEU A 94 -31.66 65.83 -44.64
CA LEU A 94 -30.22 66.09 -44.64
C LEU A 94 -29.43 64.78 -44.49
N ALA A 95 -29.88 63.87 -43.62
CA ALA A 95 -29.33 62.53 -43.51
C ALA A 95 -29.49 61.74 -44.82
N ARG A 96 -30.64 61.83 -45.48
CA ARG A 96 -30.89 61.17 -46.77
C ARG A 96 -29.96 61.69 -47.87
N ALA A 97 -29.72 62.99 -47.92
CA ALA A 97 -28.79 63.60 -48.88
C ALA A 97 -27.35 63.11 -48.64
N HIS A 98 -26.89 63.13 -47.38
CA HIS A 98 -25.57 62.61 -47.02
C HIS A 98 -25.43 61.10 -47.29
N LEU A 99 -26.47 60.31 -47.00
CA LEU A 99 -26.47 58.89 -47.31
C LEU A 99 -26.41 58.66 -48.82
N GLY A 100 -27.14 59.47 -49.61
CA GLY A 100 -27.10 59.43 -51.06
C GLY A 100 -25.70 59.68 -51.61
N SER A 101 -25.02 60.74 -51.15
CA SER A 101 -23.66 61.04 -51.58
C SER A 101 -22.67 59.95 -51.14
N GLN A 102 -22.79 59.44 -49.91
CA GLN A 102 -21.93 58.36 -49.43
C GLN A 102 -22.17 57.06 -50.21
N VAL A 103 -23.40 56.69 -50.54
CA VAL A 103 -23.72 55.51 -51.35
C VAL A 103 -23.11 55.63 -52.76
N VAL A 104 -23.15 56.81 -53.37
CA VAL A 104 -22.50 57.03 -54.68
C VAL A 104 -20.98 56.89 -54.57
N GLN A 105 -20.35 57.50 -53.55
CA GLN A 105 -18.91 57.34 -53.29
C GLN A 105 -18.53 55.88 -52.98
N THR A 106 -19.33 55.16 -52.21
CA THR A 106 -19.10 53.73 -51.94
C THR A 106 -19.24 52.90 -53.20
N ARG A 107 -20.22 53.20 -54.07
CA ARG A 107 -20.36 52.53 -55.37
C ARG A 107 -19.20 52.84 -56.31
N SER A 108 -18.69 54.07 -56.35
CA SER A 108 -17.52 54.41 -57.18
C SER A 108 -16.25 53.73 -56.67
N ILE A 109 -16.06 53.66 -55.35
CA ILE A 109 -14.96 52.92 -54.74
C ILE A 109 -15.12 51.43 -55.05
N SER A 110 -16.29 50.84 -54.80
CA SER A 110 -16.53 49.40 -54.99
C SER A 110 -16.44 48.96 -56.46
N ASN A 111 -17.15 49.61 -57.37
CA ASN A 111 -17.23 49.19 -58.78
C ASN A 111 -16.09 49.75 -59.63
N GLY A 112 -15.61 50.96 -59.32
CA GLY A 112 -14.55 51.60 -60.10
C GLY A 112 -13.16 51.17 -59.66
N MET A 113 -12.83 51.36 -58.38
CA MET A 113 -11.48 51.14 -57.86
C MET A 113 -11.26 49.72 -57.35
N LEU A 114 -12.18 49.21 -56.52
CA LEU A 114 -12.02 47.90 -55.86
C LEU A 114 -12.25 46.75 -56.84
N SER A 115 -13.25 46.84 -57.72
CA SER A 115 -13.49 45.79 -58.72
C SER A 115 -12.37 45.71 -59.75
N SER A 116 -11.86 46.84 -60.25
CA SER A 116 -10.72 46.84 -61.16
C SER A 116 -9.44 46.36 -60.45
N ALA A 117 -9.15 46.83 -59.25
CA ALA A 117 -8.02 46.35 -58.43
C ALA A 117 -8.16 44.87 -58.03
N ALA A 118 -9.37 44.39 -57.73
CA ALA A 118 -9.61 42.98 -57.43
C ALA A 118 -9.47 42.11 -58.68
N SER A 119 -9.86 42.61 -59.86
CA SER A 119 -9.68 41.89 -61.12
C SER A 119 -8.20 41.81 -61.52
N THR A 120 -7.43 42.88 -61.33
CA THR A 120 -5.99 42.88 -61.58
C THR A 120 -5.25 42.06 -60.53
N ALA A 121 -5.60 42.18 -59.24
CA ALA A 121 -5.06 41.32 -58.18
C ALA A 121 -5.39 39.84 -58.44
N SER A 122 -6.62 39.49 -58.84
CA SER A 122 -6.98 38.12 -59.20
C SER A 122 -6.19 37.62 -60.40
N ARG A 123 -6.01 38.43 -61.45
CA ARG A 123 -5.17 38.06 -62.61
C ARG A 123 -3.70 37.86 -62.23
N ILE A 124 -3.14 38.76 -61.42
CA ILE A 124 -1.75 38.68 -60.95
C ILE A 124 -1.59 37.49 -60.02
N SER A 125 -2.46 37.29 -59.03
CA SER A 125 -2.42 36.14 -58.13
C SER A 125 -2.61 34.82 -58.87
N ASN A 126 -3.47 34.76 -59.89
CA ASN A 126 -3.62 33.56 -60.72
C ASN A 126 -2.37 33.31 -61.57
N ALA A 127 -1.78 34.34 -62.18
CA ALA A 127 -0.54 34.22 -62.95
C ALA A 127 0.65 33.83 -62.05
N VAL A 128 0.74 34.39 -60.84
CA VAL A 128 1.75 34.04 -59.84
C VAL A 128 1.52 32.62 -59.34
N ASN A 129 0.29 32.22 -59.01
CA ASN A 129 -0.02 30.83 -58.62
C ASN A 129 0.29 29.84 -59.75
N GLN A 130 0.09 30.22 -61.01
CA GLN A 130 0.45 29.39 -62.15
C GLN A 130 1.96 29.27 -62.29
N LEU A 131 2.69 30.38 -62.18
CA LEU A 131 4.15 30.41 -62.18
C LEU A 131 4.74 29.63 -61.00
N ASP A 132 4.18 29.77 -59.80
CA ASP A 132 4.60 29.04 -58.60
C ASP A 132 4.36 27.54 -58.74
N ARG A 133 3.25 27.14 -59.37
CA ARG A 133 2.99 25.72 -59.71
C ARG A 133 3.99 25.19 -60.73
N GLU A 134 4.28 25.96 -61.77
CA GLU A 134 5.28 25.60 -62.77
C GLU A 134 6.68 25.52 -62.14
N GLN A 135 7.05 26.48 -61.30
CA GLN A 135 8.33 26.49 -60.58
C GLN A 135 8.43 25.35 -59.56
N ALA A 136 7.36 25.04 -58.83
CA ALA A 136 7.30 23.91 -57.91
C ALA A 136 7.40 22.58 -58.65
N ALA A 137 6.72 22.44 -59.79
CA ALA A 137 6.83 21.26 -60.65
C ALA A 137 8.26 21.09 -61.19
N VAL A 138 8.87 22.16 -61.71
CA VAL A 138 10.26 22.15 -62.20
C VAL A 138 11.24 21.79 -61.08
N LYS A 139 11.08 22.37 -59.88
CA LYS A 139 11.93 22.07 -58.73
C LYS A 139 11.77 20.62 -58.25
N SER A 140 10.54 20.10 -58.30
CA SER A 140 10.27 18.68 -57.99
C SER A 140 10.93 17.76 -59.02
N THR A 141 10.84 18.07 -60.32
CA THR A 141 11.51 17.28 -61.36
C THR A 141 13.03 17.35 -61.25
N LEU A 142 13.60 18.53 -60.94
CA LEU A 142 15.04 18.69 -60.74
C LEU A 142 15.54 17.85 -59.55
N ASN A 143 14.79 17.83 -58.45
CA ASN A 143 15.10 16.98 -57.30
C ASN A 143 15.09 15.48 -57.66
N VAL A 144 14.12 15.02 -58.47
CA VAL A 144 14.12 13.63 -58.96
C VAL A 144 15.33 13.35 -59.85
N VAL A 145 15.71 14.28 -60.73
CA VAL A 145 16.90 14.12 -61.58
C VAL A 145 18.18 14.07 -60.75
N ASP A 146 18.34 14.95 -59.75
CA ASP A 146 19.49 14.94 -58.84
C ASP A 146 19.55 13.62 -58.05
N GLN A 147 18.41 13.11 -57.59
CA GLN A 147 18.32 11.81 -56.91
C GLN A 147 18.66 10.64 -57.84
N VAL A 148 18.27 10.67 -59.12
CA VAL A 148 18.63 9.63 -60.10
C VAL A 148 20.11 9.72 -60.50
N ALA A 149 20.68 10.92 -60.58
CA ALA A 149 22.11 11.11 -60.81
C ALA A 149 22.94 10.56 -59.64
N GLU A 150 22.49 10.83 -58.41
CA GLU A 150 23.07 10.27 -57.18
C GLU A 150 22.92 8.75 -57.12
N LEU A 151 21.75 8.21 -57.48
CA LEU A 151 21.49 6.78 -57.57
C LEU A 151 22.45 6.11 -58.55
N LYS A 152 22.66 6.72 -59.73
CA LYS A 152 23.62 6.25 -60.73
C LYS A 152 25.05 6.25 -60.20
N ALA A 153 25.46 7.30 -59.49
CA ALA A 153 26.77 7.36 -58.86
C ALA A 153 26.93 6.27 -57.78
N CYS A 154 25.87 5.98 -57.02
CA CYS A 154 25.88 4.93 -56.00
C CYS A 154 25.96 3.53 -56.64
N VAL A 155 25.16 3.21 -57.66
CA VAL A 155 25.20 1.90 -58.34
C VAL A 155 26.57 1.64 -58.97
N LEU A 156 27.14 2.62 -59.67
CA LEU A 156 28.48 2.51 -60.24
C LEU A 156 29.57 2.41 -59.16
N GLY A 157 29.43 3.19 -58.07
CA GLY A 157 30.33 3.15 -56.93
C GLY A 157 30.33 1.81 -56.21
N VAL A 158 29.16 1.20 -55.99
CA VAL A 158 29.02 -0.13 -55.38
C VAL A 158 29.69 -1.19 -56.25
N ASN A 159 29.39 -1.22 -57.55
CA ASN A 159 29.99 -2.21 -58.46
C ASN A 159 31.52 -2.05 -58.56
N GLY A 160 32.01 -0.81 -58.63
CA GLY A 160 33.45 -0.51 -58.67
C GLY A 160 34.19 -0.90 -57.38
N SER A 161 33.63 -0.58 -56.21
CA SER A 161 34.23 -0.91 -54.90
C SER A 161 34.19 -2.41 -54.60
N MET A 162 33.14 -3.13 -55.03
CA MET A 162 33.04 -4.59 -54.89
C MET A 162 33.97 -5.36 -55.84
N GLY A 163 34.34 -4.76 -56.98
CA GLY A 163 35.21 -5.36 -57.99
C GLY A 163 36.70 -5.32 -57.62
N ALA A 164 37.50 -4.57 -58.39
CA ALA A 164 38.96 -4.61 -58.32
C ALA A 164 39.57 -4.03 -57.02
N ALA A 165 38.87 -3.11 -56.35
CA ALA A 165 39.37 -2.43 -55.16
C ALA A 165 39.17 -3.24 -53.86
N GLN A 166 38.18 -4.16 -53.83
CA GLN A 166 37.79 -4.94 -52.64
C GLN A 166 37.62 -4.08 -51.37
N ASP A 167 37.18 -2.84 -51.54
CA ASP A 167 36.98 -1.91 -50.44
C ASP A 167 35.51 -1.92 -50.01
N TRP A 168 35.22 -2.79 -49.06
CA TRP A 168 33.86 -3.08 -48.63
C TRP A 168 33.20 -1.94 -47.86
N GLU A 169 33.99 -1.05 -47.24
CA GLU A 169 33.46 0.09 -46.47
C GLU A 169 32.93 1.18 -47.40
N THR A 170 33.64 1.45 -48.50
CA THR A 170 33.15 2.40 -49.50
C THR A 170 31.94 1.85 -50.23
N ALA A 171 31.89 0.54 -50.52
CA ALA A 171 30.70 -0.11 -51.05
C ALA A 171 29.49 0.01 -50.11
N ALA A 172 29.67 -0.23 -48.80
CA ALA A 172 28.61 -0.07 -47.80
C ALA A 172 28.14 1.39 -47.67
N SER A 173 29.05 2.35 -47.80
CA SER A 173 28.72 3.79 -47.81
C SER A 173 27.87 4.19 -49.02
N TYR A 174 28.18 3.68 -50.21
CA TYR A 174 27.35 3.90 -51.40
C TYR A 174 25.97 3.25 -51.29
N LEU A 175 25.87 2.05 -50.70
CA LEU A 175 24.57 1.43 -50.39
C LEU A 175 23.78 2.25 -49.36
N HIS A 176 24.44 2.82 -48.36
CA HIS A 176 23.79 3.68 -47.37
C HIS A 176 23.26 4.98 -47.99
N ARG A 177 24.00 5.60 -48.91
CA ARG A 177 23.52 6.76 -49.67
C ARG A 177 22.34 6.39 -50.57
N ALA A 178 22.42 5.25 -51.25
CA ALA A 178 21.33 4.75 -52.08
C ALA A 178 20.05 4.49 -51.27
N SER A 179 20.15 4.01 -50.02
CA SER A 179 18.97 3.75 -49.17
C SER A 179 18.31 5.01 -48.62
N GLN A 180 18.95 6.18 -48.71
CA GLN A 180 18.33 7.47 -48.39
C GLN A 180 17.47 8.01 -49.55
N ILE A 181 17.59 7.43 -50.75
CA ILE A 181 16.81 7.81 -51.93
C ILE A 181 15.42 7.16 -51.82
N PRO A 182 14.33 7.91 -52.08
CA PRO A 182 12.98 7.36 -51.99
C PRO A 182 12.73 6.18 -52.94
N ASP A 183 12.01 5.15 -52.47
CA ASP A 183 11.71 3.94 -53.25
C ASP A 183 11.03 4.23 -54.60
N HIS A 184 10.14 5.22 -54.66
CA HIS A 184 9.44 5.60 -55.90
C HIS A 184 10.37 6.20 -56.97
N VAL A 185 11.56 6.64 -56.60
CA VAL A 185 12.59 7.12 -57.53
C VAL A 185 13.48 5.97 -57.97
N ILE A 186 13.80 5.03 -57.07
CA ILE A 186 14.57 3.81 -57.39
C ILE A 186 13.78 2.92 -58.37
N ASP A 187 12.47 2.80 -58.18
CA ASP A 187 11.53 2.05 -59.05
C ASP A 187 10.96 2.88 -60.20
N GLY A 188 11.42 4.13 -60.35
CA GLY A 188 10.92 5.00 -61.40
C GLY A 188 11.38 4.53 -62.78
N ALA A 189 10.50 4.57 -63.78
CA ALA A 189 10.84 4.25 -65.17
C ALA A 189 12.04 5.07 -65.69
N PHE A 190 12.21 6.31 -65.21
CA PHE A 190 13.35 7.16 -65.55
C PHE A 190 14.68 6.63 -64.98
N ALA A 191 14.68 6.05 -63.78
CA ALA A 191 15.87 5.44 -63.21
C ALA A 191 16.21 4.12 -63.93
N GLU A 192 15.21 3.32 -64.28
CA GLU A 192 15.39 2.07 -65.01
C GLU A 192 16.00 2.26 -66.41
N GLU A 193 15.77 3.42 -67.05
CA GLU A 193 16.34 3.73 -68.36
C GLU A 193 17.73 4.40 -68.28
N ILE A 194 17.96 5.29 -67.31
CA ILE A 194 19.17 6.15 -67.26
C ILE A 194 20.31 5.58 -66.44
N VAL A 195 20.00 4.80 -65.40
CA VAL A 195 21.00 4.30 -64.45
C VAL A 195 21.80 3.12 -64.99
N PRO A 196 21.21 2.10 -65.67
CA PRO A 196 21.97 0.99 -66.23
C PRO A 196 23.06 1.46 -67.19
N THR A 197 24.21 0.78 -67.16
CA THR A 197 25.37 1.07 -68.02
C THR A 197 25.87 -0.21 -68.68
N ALA A 198 26.78 -0.09 -69.65
CA ALA A 198 27.37 -1.26 -70.31
C ALA A 198 28.09 -2.23 -69.34
N GLU A 199 28.51 -1.74 -68.17
CA GLU A 199 29.17 -2.52 -67.11
C GLU A 199 28.17 -3.10 -66.10
N VAL A 200 27.00 -2.47 -65.93
CA VAL A 200 25.94 -2.86 -65.00
C VAL A 200 24.60 -2.79 -65.73
N PRO A 201 24.19 -3.87 -66.43
CA PRO A 201 23.02 -3.86 -67.31
C PRO A 201 21.68 -4.00 -66.59
N ASP A 202 21.69 -4.51 -65.36
CA ASP A 202 20.48 -4.79 -64.60
C ASP A 202 19.87 -3.52 -63.97
N ALA A 203 18.58 -3.59 -63.66
CA ALA A 203 17.85 -2.48 -63.06
C ALA A 203 18.46 -2.05 -61.72
N PRO A 204 18.32 -0.77 -61.32
CA PRO A 204 18.96 -0.23 -60.11
C PRO A 204 18.56 -0.96 -58.83
N ARG A 205 17.29 -1.37 -58.70
CA ARG A 205 16.84 -2.12 -57.53
C ARG A 205 17.50 -3.49 -57.46
N VAL A 206 17.55 -4.21 -58.58
CA VAL A 206 18.13 -5.56 -58.65
C VAL A 206 19.61 -5.53 -58.26
N THR A 207 20.36 -4.61 -58.86
CA THR A 207 21.80 -4.45 -58.59
C THR A 207 22.09 -4.06 -57.14
N LEU A 208 21.32 -3.12 -56.57
CA LEU A 208 21.47 -2.76 -55.16
C LEU A 208 21.09 -3.91 -54.22
N THR A 209 20.04 -4.68 -54.53
CA THR A 209 19.65 -5.84 -53.71
C THR A 209 20.70 -6.94 -53.76
N GLU A 210 21.19 -7.32 -54.95
CA GLU A 210 22.23 -8.34 -55.11
C GLU A 210 23.55 -7.92 -54.44
N ALA A 211 23.94 -6.66 -54.60
CA ALA A 211 25.11 -6.11 -53.92
C ALA A 211 24.93 -6.15 -52.39
N SER A 212 23.75 -5.79 -51.88
CA SER A 212 23.46 -5.84 -50.44
C SER A 212 23.50 -7.28 -49.90
N GLU A 213 23.00 -8.26 -50.64
CA GLU A 213 22.99 -9.67 -50.24
C GLU A 213 24.39 -10.28 -50.29
N SER A 214 25.15 -9.98 -51.35
CA SER A 214 26.53 -10.43 -51.50
C SER A 214 27.44 -9.85 -50.41
N LEU A 215 27.34 -8.54 -50.13
CA LEU A 215 28.06 -7.90 -49.03
C LEU A 215 27.62 -8.44 -47.67
N CYS A 216 26.33 -8.74 -47.49
CA CYS A 216 25.85 -9.35 -46.25
C CYS A 216 26.46 -10.74 -46.02
N GLY A 217 26.50 -11.59 -47.06
CA GLY A 217 27.16 -12.90 -47.00
C GLY A 217 28.66 -12.79 -46.69
N LEU A 218 29.34 -11.83 -47.32
CA LEU A 218 30.76 -11.56 -47.06
C LEU A 218 31.00 -11.08 -45.63
N PHE A 219 30.20 -10.11 -45.15
CA PHE A 219 30.30 -9.56 -43.81
C PHE A 219 30.03 -10.63 -42.75
N LEU A 220 29.04 -11.50 -42.94
CA LEU A 220 28.79 -12.62 -42.04
C LEU A 220 30.01 -13.56 -41.97
N ARG A 221 30.61 -13.90 -43.12
CA ARG A 221 31.77 -14.80 -43.16
C ARG A 221 33.00 -14.21 -42.47
N GLU A 222 33.33 -12.94 -42.77
CA GLU A 222 34.48 -12.27 -42.15
C GLU A 222 34.22 -11.93 -40.68
N PHE A 223 32.97 -11.66 -40.30
CA PHE A 223 32.55 -11.50 -38.91
C PHE A 223 32.73 -12.79 -38.12
N ASP A 224 32.24 -13.93 -38.62
CA ASP A 224 32.36 -15.23 -37.97
C ASP A 224 33.84 -15.66 -37.88
N LYS A 225 34.64 -15.35 -38.90
CA LYS A 225 36.10 -15.57 -38.88
C LYS A 225 36.76 -14.74 -37.78
N ALA A 226 36.50 -13.43 -37.73
CA ALA A 226 37.04 -12.55 -36.70
C ALA A 226 36.61 -12.97 -35.28
N ALA A 227 35.36 -13.42 -35.13
CA ALA A 227 34.83 -13.98 -33.90
C ALA A 227 35.60 -15.23 -33.45
N SER A 228 35.92 -16.13 -34.39
CA SER A 228 36.69 -17.36 -34.10
C SER A 228 38.15 -17.10 -33.74
N GLU A 229 38.75 -16.04 -34.31
CA GLU A 229 40.13 -15.61 -34.04
C GLU A 229 40.25 -14.79 -32.73
N GLY A 230 39.11 -14.38 -32.14
CA GLY A 230 39.08 -13.54 -30.93
C GLY A 230 39.42 -12.07 -31.17
N ASP A 231 39.37 -11.60 -32.43
CA ASP A 231 39.68 -10.22 -32.78
C ASP A 231 38.45 -9.30 -32.60
N GLY A 232 38.30 -8.76 -31.40
CA GLY A 232 37.21 -7.85 -31.06
C GLY A 232 37.18 -6.56 -31.88
N GLN A 233 38.31 -6.10 -32.43
CA GLN A 233 38.35 -4.89 -33.25
C GLN A 233 37.72 -5.14 -34.63
N ARG A 234 38.07 -6.26 -35.27
CA ARG A 234 37.46 -6.66 -36.55
C ARG A 234 35.98 -6.99 -36.41
N VAL A 235 35.58 -7.68 -35.35
CA VAL A 235 34.15 -7.92 -35.04
C VAL A 235 33.38 -6.59 -34.96
N THR A 236 33.92 -5.61 -34.22
CA THR A 236 33.31 -4.28 -34.10
C THR A 236 33.27 -3.53 -35.43
N ARG A 237 34.30 -3.69 -36.28
CA ARG A 237 34.38 -3.08 -37.61
C ARG A 237 33.23 -3.57 -38.49
N PHE A 238 33.09 -4.87 -38.70
CA PHE A 238 32.02 -5.45 -39.52
C PHE A 238 30.63 -5.24 -38.91
N PHE A 239 30.53 -5.26 -37.57
CA PHE A 239 29.27 -4.96 -36.88
C PHE A 239 28.69 -3.59 -37.25
N LYS A 240 29.54 -2.57 -37.49
CA LYS A 240 29.09 -1.22 -37.87
C LYS A 240 28.60 -1.11 -39.32
N LEU A 241 28.93 -2.07 -40.17
CA LEU A 241 28.63 -2.04 -41.61
C LEU A 241 27.25 -2.62 -41.94
N PHE A 242 26.71 -3.54 -41.14
CA PHE A 242 25.39 -4.14 -41.38
C PHE A 242 24.23 -3.11 -41.46
N PRO A 243 24.15 -2.08 -40.58
CA PRO A 243 23.13 -1.05 -40.70
C PRO A 243 23.27 -0.21 -41.97
N GLN A 244 24.50 -0.01 -42.46
CA GLN A 244 24.76 0.79 -43.66
C GLN A 244 24.19 0.12 -44.92
N ILE A 245 24.20 -1.22 -44.96
CA ILE A 245 23.61 -2.01 -46.06
C ILE A 245 22.12 -2.36 -45.85
N GLY A 246 21.47 -1.80 -44.82
CA GLY A 246 20.06 -2.07 -44.52
C GLY A 246 19.78 -3.47 -43.96
N LYS A 247 20.80 -4.21 -43.52
CA LYS A 247 20.68 -5.58 -42.97
C LYS A 247 20.89 -5.60 -41.44
N SER A 248 20.29 -4.64 -40.73
CA SER A 248 20.44 -4.47 -39.28
C SER A 248 20.05 -5.73 -38.48
N ASP A 249 18.98 -6.43 -38.85
CA ASP A 249 18.53 -7.62 -38.12
C ASP A 249 19.53 -8.78 -38.19
N GLN A 250 20.17 -8.97 -39.34
CA GLN A 250 21.19 -10.01 -39.53
C GLN A 250 22.48 -9.67 -38.76
N GLY A 251 22.84 -8.39 -38.70
CA GLY A 251 23.96 -7.90 -37.88
C GLY A 251 23.73 -8.11 -36.39
N LEU A 252 22.53 -7.79 -35.89
CA LEU A 252 22.15 -8.03 -34.49
C LEU A 252 22.08 -9.52 -34.16
N ASP A 253 21.61 -10.37 -35.09
CA ASP A 253 21.62 -11.82 -34.94
C ASP A 253 23.05 -12.39 -34.82
N ALA A 254 23.94 -12.03 -35.76
CA ALA A 254 25.32 -12.48 -35.76
C ALA A 254 26.07 -12.01 -34.50
N TYR A 255 25.85 -10.76 -34.10
CA TYR A 255 26.42 -10.21 -32.88
C TYR A 255 25.87 -10.90 -31.62
N GLY A 256 24.56 -11.16 -31.58
CA GLY A 256 23.94 -11.96 -30.53
C GLY A 256 24.59 -13.33 -30.40
N ARG A 257 24.82 -14.05 -31.52
CA ARG A 257 25.53 -15.34 -31.54
C ARG A 257 26.96 -15.25 -31.00
N TYR A 258 27.72 -14.23 -31.42
CA TYR A 258 29.08 -13.98 -30.93
C TYR A 258 29.10 -13.80 -29.41
N VAL A 259 28.24 -12.92 -28.90
CA VAL A 259 28.14 -12.64 -27.47
C VAL A 259 27.70 -13.89 -26.69
N CYS A 260 26.69 -14.62 -27.17
CA CYS A 260 26.21 -15.84 -26.54
C CYS A 260 27.30 -16.91 -26.45
N THR A 261 28.13 -17.05 -27.51
CA THR A 261 29.28 -17.97 -27.50
C THR A 261 30.28 -17.60 -26.39
N GLY A 262 30.55 -16.30 -26.22
CA GLY A 262 31.40 -15.80 -25.14
C GLY A 262 30.83 -16.09 -23.74
N VAL A 263 29.51 -15.91 -23.55
CA VAL A 263 28.82 -16.24 -22.29
C VAL A 263 28.87 -17.75 -22.03
N ALA A 264 28.57 -18.58 -23.03
CA ALA A 264 28.58 -20.04 -22.93
C ALA A 264 29.95 -20.58 -22.51
N GLN A 265 31.03 -20.08 -23.14
CA GLN A 265 32.39 -20.51 -22.82
C GLN A 265 32.79 -20.13 -21.38
N ARG A 266 32.47 -18.91 -20.93
CA ARG A 266 32.73 -18.48 -19.56
C ARG A 266 31.90 -19.25 -18.53
N ALA A 267 30.63 -19.52 -18.83
CA ALA A 267 29.74 -20.29 -17.97
C ALA A 267 30.26 -21.72 -17.78
N ARG A 268 30.64 -22.40 -18.87
CA ARG A 268 31.23 -23.75 -18.83
C ARG A 268 32.54 -23.80 -18.06
N ASN A 269 33.42 -22.81 -18.25
CA ASN A 269 34.68 -22.71 -17.53
C ASN A 269 34.47 -22.51 -16.01
N ASN A 270 33.43 -21.77 -15.62
CA ASN A 270 33.08 -21.61 -14.21
C ASN A 270 32.52 -22.91 -13.60
N LEU A 271 31.77 -23.71 -14.37
CA LEU A 271 31.19 -24.98 -13.92
C LEU A 271 32.21 -26.14 -13.88
N SER A 272 33.22 -26.10 -14.76
CA SER A 272 34.31 -27.09 -14.81
C SER A 272 35.41 -26.85 -13.79
N ALA A 273 35.36 -25.76 -13.01
CA ALA A 273 36.31 -25.46 -11.95
C ALA A 273 36.11 -26.40 -10.73
N THR A 274 36.63 -27.63 -10.83
CA THR A 274 36.44 -28.74 -9.88
C THR A 274 36.93 -28.43 -8.46
N ASN A 275 37.96 -27.58 -8.31
CA ASN A 275 38.56 -27.24 -7.01
C ASN A 275 37.66 -26.44 -6.06
N LYS A 276 36.46 -26.02 -6.50
CA LYS A 276 35.50 -25.24 -5.69
C LYS A 276 34.15 -25.94 -5.46
N ARG A 277 33.96 -27.18 -5.95
CA ARG A 277 32.68 -27.92 -5.79
C ARG A 277 32.36 -28.33 -4.35
N SER A 278 33.36 -28.34 -3.46
CA SER A 278 33.18 -28.61 -2.03
C SER A 278 32.64 -27.41 -1.24
N ASP A 279 32.55 -26.23 -1.86
CA ASP A 279 31.92 -25.06 -1.25
C ASP A 279 30.38 -25.21 -1.31
N ASN A 280 29.73 -25.03 -0.16
CA ASN A 280 28.26 -25.11 -0.04
C ASN A 280 27.53 -24.07 -0.90
N LEU A 281 28.22 -23.05 -1.40
CA LEU A 281 27.67 -21.99 -2.25
C LEU A 281 28.20 -22.01 -3.70
N PHE A 282 28.80 -23.12 -4.14
CA PHE A 282 29.41 -23.24 -5.46
C PHE A 282 28.44 -22.91 -6.61
N TYR A 283 27.24 -23.52 -6.61
CA TYR A 283 26.27 -23.34 -7.69
C TYR A 283 25.63 -21.95 -7.65
N ALA A 284 25.37 -21.43 -6.44
CA ALA A 284 24.93 -20.05 -6.27
C ALA A 284 25.96 -19.05 -6.83
N SER A 285 27.26 -19.28 -6.62
CA SER A 285 28.34 -18.48 -7.21
C SER A 285 28.40 -18.62 -8.74
N ALA A 286 28.24 -19.83 -9.27
CA ALA A 286 28.23 -20.08 -10.71
C ALA A 286 27.07 -19.33 -11.40
N LEU A 287 25.86 -19.39 -10.82
CA LEU A 287 24.69 -18.67 -11.32
C LEU A 287 24.86 -17.15 -11.20
N THR A 288 25.43 -16.67 -10.09
CA THR A 288 25.76 -15.25 -9.90
C THR A 288 26.68 -14.75 -11.00
N LYS A 289 27.77 -15.47 -11.27
CA LYS A 289 28.72 -15.10 -12.32
C LYS A 289 28.06 -15.10 -13.70
N LEU A 290 27.18 -16.06 -14.00
CA LEU A 290 26.46 -16.07 -15.28
C LEU A 290 25.67 -14.76 -15.48
N PHE A 291 24.88 -14.36 -14.48
CA PHE A 291 24.09 -13.13 -14.55
C PHE A 291 24.96 -11.87 -14.60
N GLU A 292 26.03 -11.81 -13.81
CA GLU A 292 26.99 -10.71 -13.85
C GLU A 292 27.67 -10.58 -15.20
N GLN A 293 28.06 -11.70 -15.83
CA GLN A 293 28.65 -11.67 -17.17
C GLN A 293 27.68 -11.13 -18.20
N ILE A 294 26.41 -11.54 -18.15
CA ILE A 294 25.38 -11.01 -19.05
C ILE A 294 25.20 -9.51 -18.81
N ALA A 295 25.07 -9.07 -17.56
CA ALA A 295 24.92 -7.67 -17.22
C ALA A 295 26.10 -6.81 -17.70
N LEU A 296 27.33 -7.26 -17.47
CA LEU A 296 28.55 -6.58 -17.94
C LEU A 296 28.59 -6.43 -19.46
N ILE A 297 28.17 -7.46 -20.19
CA ILE A 297 28.11 -7.38 -21.65
C ILE A 297 27.02 -6.41 -22.10
N VAL A 298 25.86 -6.44 -21.44
CA VAL A 298 24.76 -5.53 -21.77
C VAL A 298 25.17 -4.08 -21.54
N ASP A 299 25.68 -3.73 -20.36
CA ASP A 299 26.11 -2.36 -20.04
C ASP A 299 27.29 -1.89 -20.89
N GLY A 300 28.26 -2.78 -21.16
CA GLY A 300 29.46 -2.42 -21.93
C GLY A 300 29.18 -2.19 -23.41
N HIS A 301 28.21 -2.91 -23.98
CA HIS A 301 27.97 -2.91 -25.42
C HIS A 301 26.72 -2.11 -25.83
N GLU A 302 25.83 -1.76 -24.91
CA GLU A 302 24.64 -0.93 -25.16
C GLU A 302 24.97 0.39 -25.90
N PRO A 303 25.97 1.20 -25.50
CA PRO A 303 26.29 2.44 -26.23
C PRO A 303 26.74 2.21 -27.67
N LEU A 304 27.38 1.07 -27.94
CA LEU A 304 27.83 0.71 -29.29
C LEU A 304 26.63 0.29 -30.16
N VAL A 305 25.74 -0.55 -29.60
CA VAL A 305 24.56 -1.05 -30.32
C VAL A 305 23.61 0.09 -30.61
N GLU A 306 23.26 0.92 -29.62
CA GLU A 306 22.29 2.00 -29.81
C GLU A 306 22.79 3.10 -30.74
N ARG A 307 24.09 3.40 -30.73
CA ARG A 307 24.70 4.38 -31.63
C ARG A 307 24.59 4.02 -33.11
N HIS A 308 24.69 2.73 -33.45
CA HIS A 308 24.76 2.27 -34.84
C HIS A 308 23.47 1.62 -35.34
N TYR A 309 22.67 1.03 -34.46
CA TYR A 309 21.44 0.30 -34.80
C TYR A 309 20.17 1.02 -34.32
N GLY A 310 20.29 2.15 -33.63
CA GLY A 310 19.16 2.91 -33.10
C GLY A 310 18.74 2.49 -31.69
N GLN A 311 17.95 3.35 -31.04
CA GLN A 311 17.47 3.17 -29.68
C GLN A 311 16.59 1.92 -29.55
N GLY A 312 16.78 1.14 -28.48
CA GLY A 312 16.00 -0.08 -28.23
C GLY A 312 16.46 -1.32 -29.02
N SER A 313 17.43 -1.19 -29.94
CA SER A 313 18.03 -2.34 -30.64
C SER A 313 18.74 -3.32 -29.70
N MET A 314 19.12 -2.85 -28.50
CA MET A 314 19.71 -3.69 -27.46
C MET A 314 18.73 -4.76 -26.94
N ALA A 315 17.42 -4.52 -26.99
CA ALA A 315 16.41 -5.49 -26.57
C ALA A 315 16.48 -6.81 -27.36
N LYS A 316 16.79 -6.75 -28.68
CA LYS A 316 16.97 -7.94 -29.53
C LYS A 316 18.21 -8.76 -29.13
N VAL A 317 19.28 -8.09 -28.70
CA VAL A 317 20.50 -8.77 -28.21
C VAL A 317 20.24 -9.40 -26.84
N ILE A 318 19.50 -8.70 -25.97
CA ILE A 318 19.07 -9.21 -24.66
C ILE A 318 18.19 -10.47 -24.82
N GLU A 319 17.30 -10.51 -25.82
CA GLU A 319 16.49 -11.71 -26.10
C GLU A 319 17.35 -12.95 -26.40
N ARG A 320 18.42 -12.79 -27.19
CA ARG A 320 19.38 -13.87 -27.46
C ARG A 320 20.21 -14.24 -26.24
N LEU A 321 20.67 -13.24 -25.49
CA LEU A 321 21.38 -13.46 -24.23
C LEU A 321 20.51 -14.21 -23.20
N GLN A 322 19.21 -13.93 -23.15
CA GLN A 322 18.27 -14.64 -22.30
C GLN A 322 18.12 -16.10 -22.72
N ALA A 323 18.09 -16.40 -24.03
CA ALA A 323 18.07 -17.79 -24.50
C ALA A 323 19.34 -18.56 -24.12
N GLU A 324 20.50 -17.89 -24.10
CA GLU A 324 21.74 -18.48 -23.59
C GLU A 324 21.72 -18.64 -22.05
N ALA A 325 21.15 -17.67 -21.32
CA ALA A 325 20.90 -17.78 -19.89
C ALA A 325 20.00 -18.98 -19.56
N ASP A 326 18.96 -19.21 -20.38
CA ASP A 326 18.07 -20.37 -20.29
C ASP A 326 18.84 -21.70 -20.40
N MET A 327 19.79 -21.78 -21.32
CA MET A 327 20.61 -22.97 -21.50
C MET A 327 21.61 -23.15 -20.34
N GLN A 328 22.47 -22.16 -20.09
CA GLN A 328 23.55 -22.30 -19.10
C GLN A 328 23.02 -22.32 -17.67
N GLY A 329 22.07 -21.43 -17.34
CA GLY A 329 21.39 -21.43 -16.05
C GLY A 329 20.62 -22.73 -15.82
N GLY A 330 20.01 -23.26 -16.88
CA GLY A 330 19.36 -24.57 -16.83
C GLY A 330 20.30 -25.71 -16.45
N ILE A 331 21.49 -25.77 -17.06
CA ILE A 331 22.52 -26.78 -16.75
C ILE A 331 23.02 -26.64 -15.31
N VAL A 332 23.24 -25.41 -14.83
CA VAL A 332 23.68 -25.15 -13.46
C VAL A 332 22.64 -25.64 -12.44
N LEU A 333 21.35 -25.37 -12.69
CA LEU A 333 20.27 -25.79 -11.79
C LEU A 333 20.05 -27.31 -11.78
N ASP A 334 20.16 -27.99 -12.94
CA ASP A 334 20.09 -29.47 -12.98
C ASP A 334 21.23 -30.09 -12.19
N ALA A 335 22.47 -29.64 -12.46
CA ALA A 335 23.64 -30.14 -11.77
C ALA A 335 23.54 -29.92 -10.26
N TRP A 336 23.03 -28.76 -9.83
CA TRP A 336 22.79 -28.47 -8.41
C TRP A 336 21.72 -29.38 -7.80
N ALA A 337 20.56 -29.55 -8.48
CA ALA A 337 19.46 -30.36 -7.98
C ALA A 337 19.85 -31.84 -7.82
N ASP A 338 20.64 -32.35 -8.76
CA ASP A 338 21.18 -33.71 -8.74
C ASP A 338 22.24 -33.88 -7.64
N ASP A 339 23.23 -32.98 -7.58
CA ASP A 339 24.32 -33.03 -6.59
C ASP A 339 23.80 -32.90 -5.15
N ARG A 340 22.76 -32.09 -4.93
CA ARG A 340 22.11 -31.91 -3.62
C ARG A 340 21.03 -32.95 -3.31
N ASN A 341 20.73 -33.88 -4.23
CA ASN A 341 19.65 -34.87 -4.12
C ASN A 341 18.31 -34.24 -3.71
N LEU A 342 17.95 -33.12 -4.34
CA LEU A 342 16.85 -32.27 -3.92
C LEU A 342 15.50 -33.02 -3.87
N ALA A 343 15.21 -33.84 -4.88
CA ALA A 343 13.96 -34.60 -4.96
C ALA A 343 13.77 -35.56 -3.76
N ARG A 344 14.85 -36.23 -3.34
CA ARG A 344 14.84 -37.11 -2.17
C ARG A 344 14.59 -36.31 -0.88
N LYS A 345 15.29 -35.19 -0.71
CA LYS A 345 15.13 -34.33 0.48
C LYS A 345 13.71 -33.77 0.59
N ILE A 346 13.11 -33.35 -0.51
CA ILE A 346 11.69 -32.91 -0.53
C ILE A 346 10.76 -34.04 -0.12
N LYS A 347 11.00 -35.28 -0.60
CA LYS A 347 10.19 -36.45 -0.24
C LYS A 347 10.28 -36.72 1.27
N ASP A 348 11.48 -36.69 1.84
CA ASP A 348 11.72 -36.94 3.26
C ASP A 348 11.11 -35.85 4.14
N VAL A 349 11.17 -34.60 3.70
CA VAL A 349 10.51 -33.45 4.34
C VAL A 349 8.97 -33.61 4.34
N LYS A 350 8.38 -34.01 3.21
CA LYS A 350 6.93 -34.19 3.08
C LYS A 350 6.38 -35.37 3.88
N SER A 351 7.15 -36.44 4.02
CA SER A 351 6.75 -37.64 4.76
C SER A 351 6.93 -37.53 6.27
N TYR A 352 7.52 -36.43 6.76
CA TYR A 352 7.74 -36.23 8.19
C TYR A 352 6.42 -36.10 8.97
N ALA A 353 6.22 -36.98 9.95
CA ALA A 353 4.94 -37.14 10.63
C ALA A 353 4.62 -36.08 11.71
N PHE A 354 5.62 -35.31 12.18
CA PHE A 354 5.48 -34.39 13.32
C PHE A 354 4.84 -35.07 14.55
N SER A 355 5.34 -36.27 14.88
CA SER A 355 4.75 -37.14 15.92
C SER A 355 4.59 -36.44 17.27
N PHE A 356 5.53 -35.57 17.67
CA PHE A 356 5.44 -34.87 18.94
C PHE A 356 4.32 -33.82 18.93
N LEU A 357 4.21 -33.02 17.87
CA LEU A 357 3.09 -32.07 17.73
C LEU A 357 1.74 -32.81 17.65
N VAL A 358 1.65 -33.88 16.86
CA VAL A 358 0.38 -34.62 16.73
C VAL A 358 -0.03 -35.24 18.07
N GLN A 359 0.89 -35.88 18.78
CA GLN A 359 0.63 -36.44 20.10
C GLN A 359 0.28 -35.37 21.13
N SER A 360 0.93 -34.21 21.07
CA SER A 360 0.62 -33.11 21.97
C SER A 360 -0.75 -32.50 21.70
N PHE A 361 -1.36 -32.65 20.52
CA PHE A 361 -2.73 -32.17 20.26
C PHE A 361 -3.85 -33.18 20.57
N LEU A 362 -3.55 -34.46 20.83
CA LEU A 362 -4.55 -35.48 21.19
C LEU A 362 -4.89 -35.45 22.69
N PRO A 363 -6.17 -35.48 23.12
CA PRO A 363 -6.50 -35.43 24.55
C PRO A 363 -5.82 -36.57 25.32
N SER A 364 -5.16 -36.23 26.43
CA SER A 364 -4.48 -37.22 27.27
C SER A 364 -5.51 -38.19 27.84
N GLN A 365 -5.66 -39.37 27.22
CA GLN A 365 -6.40 -40.45 27.84
C GLN A 365 -5.64 -40.83 29.11
N LYS A 366 -6.26 -40.58 30.27
CA LYS A 366 -5.78 -41.11 31.55
C LYS A 366 -5.66 -42.62 31.41
N SER A 367 -4.45 -43.11 31.17
CA SER A 367 -4.13 -44.54 31.24
C SER A 367 -4.29 -44.95 32.70
N SER A 368 -5.36 -45.68 32.99
CA SER A 368 -5.53 -46.43 34.22
C SER A 368 -4.37 -47.40 34.40
N THR A 369 -3.64 -47.26 35.51
CA THR A 369 -2.80 -48.27 36.16
C THR A 369 -2.02 -49.24 35.25
N ALA A 370 -0.79 -48.87 34.89
CA ALA A 370 0.24 -49.84 34.52
C ALA A 370 1.41 -49.74 35.51
N ARG A 371 1.74 -50.89 36.09
CA ARG A 371 2.66 -51.09 37.22
C ARG A 371 4.11 -50.73 36.85
N SER A 372 4.77 -50.08 37.79
CA SER A 372 6.21 -49.85 37.84
C SER A 372 6.97 -51.15 38.09
N SER A 373 7.67 -51.68 37.08
CA SER A 373 8.91 -52.48 37.23
C SER A 373 9.34 -53.10 35.90
N SER A 374 10.20 -52.41 35.15
CA SER A 374 11.25 -52.99 34.28
C SER A 374 12.10 -51.85 33.72
N PRO A 375 13.43 -51.83 33.90
CA PRO A 375 14.31 -50.87 33.26
C PRO A 375 14.66 -51.41 31.86
N ALA A 376 13.84 -51.08 30.87
CA ALA A 376 14.16 -51.38 29.47
C ALA A 376 13.65 -50.26 28.57
N SER A 377 14.60 -49.63 27.88
CA SER A 377 14.45 -48.58 26.87
C SER A 377 13.92 -47.26 27.39
N SER A 378 14.87 -46.41 27.81
CA SER A 378 14.94 -45.08 27.22
C SER A 378 14.57 -45.20 25.73
N ARG A 379 13.42 -44.67 25.33
CA ARG A 379 13.18 -44.39 23.93
C ARG A 379 14.16 -43.28 23.58
N ALA A 380 15.32 -43.68 23.07
CA ALA A 380 16.05 -42.83 22.15
C ALA A 380 15.00 -42.34 21.15
N SER A 381 14.79 -41.03 21.16
CA SER A 381 13.96 -40.32 20.22
C SER A 381 14.20 -40.84 18.81
N GLU A 382 13.15 -40.89 18.00
CA GLU A 382 13.22 -40.97 16.54
C GLU A 382 13.91 -39.72 15.95
N ASP A 383 15.10 -39.39 16.46
CA ASP A 383 15.91 -38.24 16.07
C ASP A 383 16.77 -38.64 14.86
N GLU A 384 16.84 -37.73 13.90
CA GLU A 384 17.57 -37.82 12.62
C GLU A 384 16.89 -38.47 11.40
N GLY A 385 15.56 -38.44 11.26
CA GLY A 385 14.96 -38.72 9.94
C GLY A 385 15.36 -37.70 8.86
N VAL A 386 15.42 -36.40 9.23
CA VAL A 386 15.79 -35.30 8.34
C VAL A 386 16.77 -34.36 9.06
N ASN A 387 17.96 -34.18 8.50
CA ASN A 387 18.99 -33.31 9.07
C ASN A 387 18.63 -31.82 8.88
N MET A 388 18.27 -31.13 9.96
CA MET A 388 17.89 -29.71 9.89
C MET A 388 19.00 -28.79 9.43
N LYS A 389 20.27 -29.11 9.71
CA LYS A 389 21.42 -28.29 9.28
C LYS A 389 21.59 -28.33 7.76
N GLU A 390 21.33 -29.49 7.16
CA GLU A 390 21.35 -29.63 5.70
C GLU A 390 20.19 -28.90 5.03
N VAL A 391 18.99 -28.96 5.61
CA VAL A 391 17.84 -28.19 5.11
C VAL A 391 18.12 -26.69 5.21
N ASP A 392 18.70 -26.23 6.31
CA ASP A 392 19.07 -24.82 6.51
C ASP A 392 20.13 -24.35 5.51
N ALA A 393 21.15 -25.18 5.24
CA ALA A 393 22.17 -24.91 4.24
C ALA A 393 21.56 -24.81 2.82
N LEU A 394 20.65 -25.72 2.47
CA LEU A 394 19.94 -25.68 1.19
C LEU A 394 19.03 -24.46 1.05
N LEU A 395 18.33 -24.08 2.12
CA LEU A 395 17.51 -22.88 2.14
C LEU A 395 18.37 -21.62 1.96
N SER A 396 19.57 -21.59 2.54
CA SER A 396 20.51 -20.48 2.40
C SER A 396 21.09 -20.39 0.98
N GLU A 397 21.51 -21.50 0.38
CA GLU A 397 22.00 -21.54 -1.01
C GLU A 397 20.87 -21.16 -2.00
N THR A 398 19.66 -21.68 -1.80
CA THR A 398 18.47 -21.37 -2.61
C THR A 398 18.05 -19.90 -2.49
N ALA A 399 18.06 -19.34 -1.28
CA ALA A 399 17.75 -17.92 -1.07
C ALA A 399 18.74 -17.02 -1.81
N MET A 400 20.03 -17.36 -1.80
CA MET A 400 21.05 -16.65 -2.57
C MET A 400 20.78 -16.72 -4.07
N MET A 401 20.49 -17.91 -4.62
CA MET A 401 20.16 -18.07 -6.04
C MET A 401 18.93 -17.25 -6.45
N LEU A 402 17.86 -17.27 -5.64
CA LEU A 402 16.63 -16.51 -5.88
C LEU A 402 16.86 -14.99 -5.80
N SER A 403 17.69 -14.53 -4.86
CA SER A 403 18.09 -13.13 -4.75
C SER A 403 18.83 -12.65 -6.00
N ARG A 404 19.76 -13.47 -6.51
CA ARG A 404 20.52 -13.17 -7.73
C ARG A 404 19.64 -13.17 -8.98
N TRP A 405 18.67 -14.07 -9.05
CA TRP A 405 17.64 -14.05 -10.09
C TRP A 405 16.77 -12.79 -10.03
N ALA A 406 16.36 -12.34 -8.84
CA ALA A 406 15.61 -11.10 -8.68
C ALA A 406 16.41 -9.88 -9.19
N LEU A 407 17.70 -9.79 -8.85
CA LEU A 407 18.58 -8.72 -9.32
C LEU A 407 18.74 -8.75 -10.85
N TYR A 408 18.93 -9.93 -11.43
CA TYR A 408 19.05 -10.10 -12.87
C TYR A 408 17.77 -9.70 -13.61
N THR A 409 16.61 -10.16 -13.14
CA THR A 409 15.32 -9.82 -13.76
C THR A 409 15.01 -8.33 -13.64
N ARG A 410 15.34 -7.70 -12.51
CA ARG A 410 15.26 -6.23 -12.35
C ARG A 410 16.15 -5.53 -13.37
N PHE A 411 17.42 -5.93 -13.47
CA PHE A 411 18.37 -5.35 -14.43
C PHE A 411 17.85 -5.42 -15.87
N VAL A 412 17.40 -6.60 -16.31
CA VAL A 412 16.87 -6.80 -17.66
C VAL A 412 15.60 -5.98 -17.89
N ALA A 413 14.69 -5.92 -16.92
CA ALA A 413 13.47 -5.12 -17.03
C ALA A 413 13.76 -3.62 -17.19
N THR A 414 14.74 -3.09 -16.46
CA THR A 414 15.19 -1.69 -16.59
C THR A 414 15.79 -1.41 -17.97
N LYS A 415 16.51 -2.37 -18.56
CA LYS A 415 17.13 -2.20 -19.88
C LYS A 415 16.16 -2.30 -21.06
N ILE A 416 15.10 -3.12 -20.95
CA ILE A 416 14.11 -3.27 -22.02
C ILE A 416 13.15 -2.07 -22.06
N ASN A 417 12.80 -1.49 -20.90
CA ASN A 417 11.88 -0.37 -20.79
C ASN A 417 12.56 0.88 -20.18
N PRO A 418 13.48 1.55 -20.90
CA PRO A 418 14.11 2.76 -20.39
C PRO A 418 13.08 3.90 -20.31
N GLY A 419 12.79 4.39 -19.08
CA GLY A 419 11.99 5.60 -18.87
C GLY A 419 10.67 5.45 -18.10
N ILE A 420 10.30 4.25 -17.64
CA ILE A 420 9.14 4.03 -16.76
C ILE A 420 9.64 3.65 -15.36
N GLU A 421 10.07 4.65 -14.58
CA GLU A 421 10.61 4.42 -13.23
C GLU A 421 9.53 4.08 -12.20
N GLU A 422 8.29 4.56 -12.39
CA GLU A 422 7.24 4.41 -11.36
C GLU A 422 6.65 2.99 -11.28
N HIS A 423 6.65 2.21 -12.36
CA HIS A 423 6.13 0.84 -12.37
C HIS A 423 6.89 -0.06 -13.36
N ILE A 424 8.03 -0.61 -12.92
CA ILE A 424 8.71 -1.65 -13.67
C ILE A 424 7.83 -2.90 -13.64
N ALA A 425 7.35 -3.33 -14.81
CA ALA A 425 6.65 -4.61 -14.98
C ALA A 425 7.64 -5.68 -15.47
N MET A 426 7.39 -6.94 -15.13
CA MET A 426 8.21 -8.05 -15.62
C MET A 426 8.01 -8.23 -17.13
N PRO A 427 9.07 -8.15 -17.96
CA PRO A 427 8.95 -8.34 -19.41
C PRO A 427 8.50 -9.75 -19.79
N ASP A 428 7.70 -9.87 -20.87
CA ASP A 428 7.20 -11.15 -21.39
C ASP A 428 8.32 -12.14 -21.75
N LEU A 429 9.47 -11.62 -22.19
CA LEU A 429 10.70 -12.38 -22.42
C LEU A 429 11.10 -13.21 -21.19
N LEU A 430 11.08 -12.57 -20.01
CA LEU A 430 11.48 -13.20 -18.75
C LEU A 430 10.36 -14.07 -18.19
N ALA A 431 9.11 -13.63 -18.30
CA ALA A 431 7.96 -14.39 -17.82
C ALA A 431 7.81 -15.74 -18.56
N ASN A 432 8.09 -15.76 -19.87
CA ASN A 432 7.98 -16.95 -20.71
C ASN A 432 9.29 -17.75 -20.86
N SER A 433 10.39 -17.29 -20.25
CA SER A 433 11.70 -17.94 -20.31
C SER A 433 11.67 -19.35 -19.71
N ARG A 434 12.48 -20.25 -20.28
CA ARG A 434 12.66 -21.62 -19.75
C ARG A 434 13.37 -21.59 -18.39
N LEU A 435 14.29 -20.66 -18.19
CA LEU A 435 14.96 -20.48 -16.90
C LEU A 435 13.98 -20.08 -15.83
N HIS A 436 13.04 -19.16 -16.14
CA HIS A 436 12.04 -18.74 -15.17
C HIS A 436 11.19 -19.92 -14.67
N LYS A 437 10.67 -20.74 -15.60
CA LYS A 437 9.92 -21.96 -15.25
C LYS A 437 10.75 -22.89 -14.36
N LYS A 438 12.02 -23.08 -14.71
CA LYS A 438 12.93 -23.93 -13.95
C LYS A 438 13.26 -23.37 -12.57
N ILE A 439 13.35 -22.05 -12.41
CA ILE A 439 13.52 -21.40 -11.12
C ILE A 439 12.28 -21.61 -10.25
N VAL A 440 11.09 -21.56 -10.83
CA VAL A 440 9.85 -21.89 -10.11
C VAL A 440 9.89 -23.33 -9.59
N GLU A 441 10.16 -24.29 -10.47
CA GLU A 441 10.13 -25.74 -10.17
C GLU A 441 11.29 -26.20 -9.27
N ALA A 442 12.53 -25.73 -9.52
CA ALA A 442 13.72 -26.21 -8.84
C ALA A 442 14.10 -25.40 -7.60
N LEU A 443 13.71 -24.12 -7.51
CA LEU A 443 14.07 -23.24 -6.39
C LEU A 443 12.85 -22.82 -5.56
N ILE A 444 11.83 -22.20 -6.17
CA ILE A 444 10.71 -21.59 -5.43
C ILE A 444 9.85 -22.64 -4.73
N GLU A 445 9.36 -23.66 -5.44
CA GLU A 445 8.52 -24.70 -4.84
C GLU A 445 9.26 -25.48 -3.72
N PRO A 446 10.50 -25.97 -3.95
CA PRO A 446 11.27 -26.62 -2.90
C PRO A 446 11.55 -25.72 -1.70
N PHE A 447 11.89 -24.45 -1.94
CA PHE A 447 12.13 -23.47 -0.89
C PHE A 447 10.89 -23.27 -0.02
N ASN A 448 9.70 -23.16 -0.63
CA ASN A 448 8.45 -22.97 0.10
C ASN A 448 8.13 -24.17 1.02
N ILE A 449 8.31 -25.38 0.48
CA ILE A 449 8.08 -26.64 1.21
C ILE A 449 9.08 -26.79 2.36
N MET A 450 10.37 -26.66 2.06
CA MET A 450 11.45 -26.78 3.04
C MET A 450 11.39 -25.69 4.09
N SER A 451 11.07 -24.44 3.74
CA SER A 451 10.94 -23.35 4.72
C SER A 451 9.82 -23.60 5.72
N THR A 452 8.67 -24.07 5.23
CA THR A 452 7.52 -24.39 6.09
C THR A 452 7.85 -25.55 7.03
N PHE A 453 8.47 -26.61 6.50
CA PHE A 453 8.93 -27.74 7.29
C PHE A 453 9.96 -27.33 8.33
N PHE A 454 10.99 -26.60 7.92
CA PHE A 454 12.08 -26.13 8.77
C PHE A 454 11.52 -25.35 9.95
N PHE A 455 10.65 -24.37 9.69
CA PHE A 455 10.05 -23.58 10.76
C PHE A 455 9.21 -24.43 11.72
N ARG A 456 8.33 -25.27 11.17
CA ARG A 456 7.47 -26.13 11.98
C ARG A 456 8.26 -27.13 12.82
N ARG A 457 9.32 -27.71 12.26
CA ARG A 457 10.22 -28.64 12.96
C ARG A 457 11.07 -27.92 14.02
N SER A 458 11.48 -26.68 13.78
CA SER A 458 12.15 -25.86 14.80
C SER A 458 11.23 -25.59 15.98
N VAL A 459 9.96 -25.27 15.74
CA VAL A 459 8.95 -25.10 16.82
C VAL A 459 8.77 -26.41 17.60
N GLU A 460 8.67 -27.54 16.90
CA GLU A 460 8.59 -28.86 17.55
C GLU A 460 9.82 -29.14 18.42
N LYS A 461 11.04 -28.91 17.91
CA LYS A 461 12.28 -29.11 18.69
C LYS A 461 12.39 -28.14 19.86
N ALA A 462 11.99 -26.88 19.71
CA ALA A 462 11.99 -25.90 20.79
C ALA A 462 11.10 -26.37 21.96
N PHE A 463 9.93 -26.94 21.67
CA PHE A 463 9.07 -27.50 22.73
C PHE A 463 9.56 -28.84 23.30
N GLN A 464 10.33 -29.63 22.54
CA GLN A 464 10.98 -30.86 23.05
C GLN A 464 12.09 -30.55 24.05
N MET A 465 12.77 -29.42 23.87
CA MET A 465 13.87 -28.94 24.70
C MET A 465 13.46 -27.76 25.60
N ASP A 466 12.16 -27.62 25.88
CA ASP A 466 11.59 -26.49 26.62
C ASP A 466 11.98 -26.55 28.10
N GLU A 467 12.65 -25.50 28.57
CA GLU A 467 13.11 -25.36 29.95
C GLU A 467 12.35 -24.21 30.64
N PRO A 468 11.67 -24.46 31.77
CA PRO A 468 11.01 -23.42 32.54
C PRO A 468 12.02 -22.64 33.40
N PRO A 469 11.69 -21.39 33.78
CA PRO A 469 12.52 -20.62 34.69
C PRO A 469 12.62 -21.31 36.07
N PHE A 470 13.83 -21.39 36.60
CA PHE A 470 14.12 -22.07 37.87
C PHE A 470 13.85 -21.17 39.09
N ASP A 471 13.62 -21.81 40.25
CA ASP A 471 13.52 -21.17 41.57
C ASP A 471 12.55 -19.97 41.66
N LEU A 472 11.42 -20.06 40.96
CA LEU A 472 10.29 -19.15 41.15
C LEU A 472 9.49 -19.53 42.40
N THR A 473 8.98 -18.53 43.11
CA THR A 473 8.18 -18.72 44.33
C THR A 473 7.19 -17.59 44.53
N LEU A 474 6.03 -17.93 45.11
CA LEU A 474 5.02 -17.00 45.58
C LEU A 474 5.29 -16.50 47.01
N ASN A 475 6.41 -16.86 47.62
CA ASN A 475 6.80 -16.32 48.92
C ASN A 475 7.46 -14.93 48.76
N PRO A 476 6.86 -13.85 49.30
CA PRO A 476 7.42 -12.50 49.17
C PRO A 476 8.80 -12.36 49.79
N ASN A 477 9.13 -13.17 50.80
CA ASN A 477 10.37 -13.07 51.57
C ASN A 477 11.54 -13.85 50.95
N LYS A 478 11.29 -14.68 49.94
CA LYS A 478 12.33 -15.45 49.24
C LYS A 478 12.67 -14.77 47.90
N PRO A 479 13.96 -14.53 47.57
CA PRO A 479 14.34 -13.99 46.28
C PRO A 479 13.98 -14.95 45.14
N LEU A 480 13.76 -14.42 43.94
CA LEU A 480 13.57 -15.25 42.74
C LEU A 480 14.95 -15.65 42.21
N GLY A 481 15.10 -16.92 41.80
CA GLY A 481 16.40 -17.41 41.31
C GLY A 481 16.71 -17.02 39.85
N SER A 482 15.71 -16.64 39.07
CA SER A 482 15.86 -16.20 37.67
C SER A 482 15.62 -14.70 37.51
N ASN A 483 16.05 -14.14 36.37
CA ASN A 483 15.83 -12.75 36.01
C ASN A 483 14.58 -12.61 35.13
N ALA A 484 13.88 -11.47 35.24
CA ALA A 484 12.78 -11.14 34.34
C ALA A 484 13.28 -10.83 32.91
N PRO A 485 12.51 -11.11 31.85
CA PRO A 485 11.16 -11.68 31.85
C PRO A 485 11.14 -13.19 32.16
N PHE A 486 10.16 -13.63 32.95
CA PHE A 486 10.01 -15.04 33.33
C PHE A 486 9.23 -15.81 32.27
N ILE A 487 9.94 -16.30 31.28
CA ILE A 487 9.44 -17.09 30.14
C ILE A 487 10.15 -18.44 30.06
N THR A 488 9.63 -19.36 29.25
CA THR A 488 10.32 -20.61 28.93
C THR A 488 11.28 -20.44 27.75
N SER A 489 12.32 -21.29 27.67
CA SER A 489 13.33 -21.21 26.60
C SER A 489 12.73 -21.33 25.19
N ALA A 490 11.63 -22.07 25.03
CA ALA A 490 10.95 -22.21 23.73
C ALA A 490 10.49 -20.88 23.12
N VAL A 491 10.21 -19.85 23.92
CA VAL A 491 9.80 -18.53 23.41
C VAL A 491 10.96 -17.85 22.67
N ASP A 492 12.14 -17.78 23.29
CA ASP A 492 13.32 -17.15 22.68
C ASP A 492 13.74 -17.91 21.42
N ASP A 493 13.79 -19.25 21.49
CA ASP A 493 14.17 -20.10 20.35
C ASP A 493 13.22 -19.93 19.16
N VAL A 494 11.90 -20.00 19.40
CA VAL A 494 10.92 -19.86 18.33
C VAL A 494 10.96 -18.47 17.71
N MET A 495 11.03 -17.41 18.51
CA MET A 495 11.04 -16.03 17.99
C MET A 495 12.34 -15.70 17.26
N TYR A 496 13.48 -16.26 17.69
CA TYR A 496 14.73 -16.18 16.94
C TYR A 496 14.59 -16.82 15.54
N ILE A 497 14.02 -18.03 15.47
CA ILE A 497 13.80 -18.73 14.20
C ILE A 497 12.78 -17.99 13.32
N VAL A 498 11.73 -17.39 13.90
CA VAL A 498 10.78 -16.53 13.15
C VAL A 498 11.54 -15.40 12.45
N ASN A 499 12.41 -14.69 13.17
CA ASN A 499 13.20 -13.62 12.58
C ASN A 499 14.08 -14.14 11.44
N GLN A 500 14.78 -15.26 11.66
CA GLN A 500 15.64 -15.88 10.64
C GLN A 500 14.85 -16.28 9.38
N VAL A 501 13.68 -16.90 9.53
CA VAL A 501 12.84 -17.33 8.41
C VAL A 501 12.28 -16.12 7.66
N LEU A 502 11.81 -15.08 8.35
CA LEU A 502 11.30 -13.86 7.72
C LEU A 502 12.40 -13.11 6.96
N GLN A 503 13.56 -12.89 7.58
CA GLN A 503 14.70 -12.24 6.92
C GLN A 503 15.16 -13.00 5.69
N ARG A 504 15.29 -14.33 5.78
CA ARG A 504 15.67 -15.17 4.63
C ARG A 504 14.63 -15.14 3.52
N THR A 505 13.35 -15.15 3.87
CA THR A 505 12.23 -15.03 2.90
C THR A 505 12.30 -13.70 2.15
N LEU A 506 12.51 -12.59 2.87
CA LEU A 506 12.65 -11.26 2.28
C LEU A 506 13.90 -11.14 1.40
N ALA A 507 15.03 -11.71 1.83
CA ALA A 507 16.29 -11.70 1.08
C ALA A 507 16.19 -12.39 -0.29
N THR A 508 15.20 -13.27 -0.50
CA THR A 508 14.95 -13.87 -1.82
C THR A 508 14.47 -12.86 -2.86
N SER A 509 13.89 -11.73 -2.44
CA SER A 509 13.27 -10.75 -3.34
C SER A 509 12.23 -11.33 -4.30
N GLN A 510 11.56 -12.42 -3.92
CA GLN A 510 10.52 -13.09 -4.72
C GLN A 510 9.14 -12.97 -4.06
N ARG A 511 8.19 -12.33 -4.76
CA ARG A 511 6.81 -12.19 -4.26
C ARG A 511 6.12 -13.55 -4.03
N SER A 512 6.35 -14.53 -4.90
CA SER A 512 5.75 -15.86 -4.79
C SER A 512 6.22 -16.62 -3.54
N VAL A 513 7.48 -16.44 -3.16
CA VAL A 513 8.05 -17.00 -1.93
C VAL A 513 7.43 -16.33 -0.71
N VAL A 514 7.34 -15.00 -0.71
CA VAL A 514 6.67 -14.23 0.36
C VAL A 514 5.21 -14.68 0.52
N ALA A 515 4.46 -14.77 -0.58
CA ALA A 515 3.05 -15.16 -0.60
C ALA A 515 2.81 -16.58 -0.07
N SER A 516 3.80 -17.47 -0.11
CA SER A 516 3.69 -18.84 0.39
C SER A 516 4.22 -19.00 1.81
N VAL A 517 5.42 -18.49 2.09
CA VAL A 517 6.12 -18.74 3.36
C VAL A 517 5.54 -17.89 4.49
N MET A 518 5.21 -16.62 4.25
CA MET A 518 4.69 -15.74 5.30
C MET A 518 3.36 -16.22 5.90
N PRO A 519 2.34 -16.59 5.10
CA PRO A 519 1.12 -17.19 5.65
C PRO A 519 1.39 -18.52 6.36
N SER A 520 2.35 -19.32 5.87
CA SER A 520 2.74 -20.57 6.52
C SER A 520 3.37 -20.35 7.90
N VAL A 521 4.22 -19.32 8.04
CA VAL A 521 4.77 -18.88 9.34
C VAL A 521 3.64 -18.44 10.27
N SER A 522 2.70 -17.62 9.81
CA SER A 522 1.53 -17.22 10.61
C SER A 522 0.70 -18.42 11.07
N ARG A 523 0.46 -19.39 10.18
CA ARG A 523 -0.27 -20.62 10.48
C ARG A 523 0.45 -21.48 11.53
N VAL A 524 1.76 -21.63 11.44
CA VAL A 524 2.55 -22.41 12.42
C VAL A 524 2.61 -21.68 13.77
N LEU A 525 2.76 -20.35 13.78
CA LEU A 525 2.71 -19.55 15.01
C LEU A 525 1.36 -19.64 15.71
N THR A 526 0.26 -19.54 14.96
CA THR A 526 -1.09 -19.53 15.53
C THR A 526 -1.68 -20.93 15.76
N GLY A 527 -1.21 -21.93 15.02
CA GLY A 527 -1.67 -23.31 15.11
C GLY A 527 -0.82 -24.17 16.03
N ASP A 528 0.50 -24.22 15.79
CA ASP A 528 1.40 -25.09 16.55
C ASP A 528 1.90 -24.38 17.82
N PHE A 529 2.52 -23.20 17.71
CA PHE A 529 3.09 -22.50 18.88
C PHE A 529 2.03 -22.02 19.88
N PHE A 530 1.09 -21.19 19.43
CA PHE A 530 -0.03 -20.73 20.26
C PHE A 530 -0.87 -21.90 20.78
N GLY A 531 -1.16 -22.88 19.92
CA GLY A 531 -1.96 -24.05 20.29
C GLY A 531 -1.30 -24.89 21.40
N MET A 532 0.02 -25.05 21.36
CA MET A 532 0.79 -25.71 22.42
C MET A 532 0.69 -24.98 23.76
N ILE A 533 0.88 -23.66 23.76
CA ILE A 533 0.77 -22.86 25.00
C ILE A 533 -0.66 -22.89 25.54
N GLN A 534 -1.66 -22.70 24.68
CA GLN A 534 -3.08 -22.78 25.06
C GLN A 534 -3.42 -24.12 25.69
N ARG A 535 -2.89 -25.21 25.13
CA ARG A 535 -3.10 -26.55 25.67
C ARG A 535 -2.40 -26.75 27.01
N LYS A 536 -1.12 -26.36 27.14
CA LYS A 536 -0.40 -26.41 28.42
C LYS A 536 -1.18 -25.64 29.50
N MET A 537 -1.74 -24.47 29.16
CA MET A 537 -2.57 -23.70 30.09
C MET A 537 -3.86 -24.42 30.51
N ARG A 538 -4.57 -25.07 29.59
CA ARG A 538 -5.86 -25.73 29.87
C ARG A 538 -5.71 -27.10 30.54
N ASP A 539 -4.76 -27.91 30.08
CA ASP A 539 -4.71 -29.34 30.39
C ASP A 539 -3.63 -29.68 31.44
N GLU A 540 -2.55 -28.90 31.52
CA GLU A 540 -1.40 -29.17 32.43
C GLU A 540 -1.35 -28.21 33.62
N SER A 541 -1.44 -26.91 33.35
CA SER A 541 -1.17 -25.84 34.33
C SER A 541 -2.42 -25.09 34.79
N TYR A 542 -3.62 -25.58 34.46
CA TYR A 542 -4.85 -24.90 34.88
C TYR A 542 -4.94 -24.85 36.41
N PRO A 543 -5.09 -23.67 37.04
CA PRO A 543 -4.96 -23.49 38.49
C PRO A 543 -6.21 -24.00 39.22
N LYS A 544 -6.35 -25.33 39.31
CA LYS A 544 -7.44 -26.01 40.03
C LYS A 544 -6.97 -26.44 41.41
N ALA A 545 -7.84 -26.25 42.41
CA ALA A 545 -7.61 -26.77 43.75
C ALA A 545 -7.63 -28.30 43.76
N ALA A 546 -6.64 -28.93 44.40
CA ALA A 546 -6.58 -30.39 44.56
C ALA A 546 -7.69 -30.92 45.48
N ILE A 547 -8.13 -30.10 46.44
CA ILE A 547 -9.21 -30.40 47.39
C ILE A 547 -10.24 -29.28 47.28
N GLN A 548 -11.53 -29.61 47.34
CA GLN A 548 -12.61 -28.63 47.30
C GLN A 548 -12.47 -27.64 48.48
N GLY A 549 -12.31 -26.35 48.17
CA GLY A 549 -12.11 -25.29 49.17
C GLY A 549 -10.65 -24.94 49.48
N ALA A 550 -9.67 -25.73 49.01
CA ALA A 550 -8.25 -25.39 49.14
C ALA A 550 -7.76 -24.43 48.04
N LEU A 551 -6.58 -23.83 48.23
CA LEU A 551 -5.91 -23.05 47.19
C LEU A 551 -5.22 -23.97 46.16
N PRO A 552 -5.10 -23.57 44.89
CA PRO A 552 -4.31 -24.31 43.91
C PRO A 552 -2.84 -24.44 44.35
N PRO A 553 -2.14 -25.53 43.99
CA PRO A 553 -0.71 -25.69 44.29
C PRO A 553 0.13 -24.54 43.73
N GLU A 554 1.14 -24.10 44.49
CA GLU A 554 2.01 -22.98 44.13
C GLU A 554 2.70 -23.18 42.78
N SER A 555 3.26 -24.37 42.52
CA SER A 555 3.94 -24.71 41.27
C SER A 555 3.03 -24.59 40.04
N VAL A 556 1.75 -24.97 40.18
CA VAL A 556 0.75 -24.88 39.10
C VAL A 556 0.41 -23.42 38.81
N ILE A 557 0.24 -22.60 39.87
CA ILE A 557 0.00 -21.15 39.70
C ILE A 557 1.19 -20.51 38.98
N ILE A 558 2.41 -20.76 39.43
CA ILE A 558 3.63 -20.20 38.82
C ILE A 558 3.74 -20.61 37.35
N SER A 559 3.53 -21.89 37.04
CA SER A 559 3.55 -22.39 35.67
C SER A 559 2.51 -21.67 34.79
N PHE A 560 1.29 -21.46 35.30
CA PHE A 560 0.25 -20.72 34.57
C PHE A 560 0.64 -19.26 34.33
N LEU A 561 1.24 -18.57 35.32
CA LEU A 561 1.72 -17.19 35.17
C LEU A 561 2.84 -17.08 34.14
N VAL A 562 3.78 -18.04 34.12
CA VAL A 562 4.84 -18.10 33.10
C VAL A 562 4.26 -18.30 31.70
N LEU A 563 3.23 -19.13 31.53
CA LEU A 563 2.58 -19.31 30.23
C LEU A 563 1.85 -18.04 29.74
N ILE A 564 1.31 -17.22 30.65
CA ILE A 564 0.76 -15.89 30.31
C ILE A 564 1.89 -14.97 29.81
N ASN A 565 3.02 -14.94 30.53
CA ASN A 565 4.20 -14.16 30.11
C ASN A 565 4.73 -14.61 28.75
N ASN A 566 4.74 -15.93 28.48
CA ASN A 566 5.16 -16.48 27.20
C ASN A 566 4.36 -15.85 26.05
N LEU A 567 3.04 -15.73 26.17
CA LEU A 567 2.20 -15.12 25.13
C LEU A 567 2.46 -13.62 24.96
N ASP A 568 2.59 -12.89 26.06
CA ASP A 568 2.80 -11.44 26.05
C ASP A 568 4.16 -11.08 25.42
N ILE A 569 5.24 -11.68 25.94
CA ILE A 569 6.60 -11.46 25.43
C ILE A 569 6.75 -11.95 23.99
N SER A 570 6.12 -13.07 23.61
CA SER A 570 6.08 -13.51 22.20
C SER A 570 5.46 -12.46 21.28
N THR A 571 4.39 -11.81 21.73
CA THR A 571 3.70 -10.77 20.95
C THR A 571 4.60 -9.55 20.77
N ASP A 572 5.31 -9.15 21.82
CA ASP A 572 6.26 -8.04 21.78
C ASP A 572 7.50 -8.35 20.92
N TYR A 573 8.06 -9.55 21.01
CA TYR A 573 9.15 -9.99 20.15
C TYR A 573 8.74 -9.99 18.69
N LEU A 574 7.58 -10.57 18.36
CA LEU A 574 7.06 -10.56 17.00
C LEU A 574 6.84 -9.13 16.49
N ARG A 575 6.32 -8.23 17.33
CA ARG A 575 6.16 -6.80 16.99
C ARG A 575 7.49 -6.15 16.64
N ARG A 576 8.54 -6.38 17.44
CA ARG A 576 9.89 -5.87 17.19
C ARG A 576 10.48 -6.44 15.90
N ILE A 577 10.33 -7.74 15.67
CA ILE A 577 10.80 -8.41 14.45
C ILE A 577 10.13 -7.82 13.21
N VAL A 578 8.80 -7.68 13.22
CA VAL A 578 8.05 -7.10 12.08
C VAL A 578 8.43 -5.64 11.86
N ASN A 579 8.51 -4.83 12.90
CA ASN A 579 8.90 -3.42 12.77
C ASN A 579 10.34 -3.26 12.27
N SER A 580 11.25 -4.15 12.67
CA SER A 580 12.63 -4.20 12.17
C SER A 580 12.67 -4.44 10.66
N ASN A 581 11.96 -5.47 10.20
CA ASN A 581 11.92 -5.82 8.78
C ASN A 581 11.19 -4.77 7.93
N LEU A 582 10.24 -4.02 8.51
CA LEU A 582 9.56 -2.88 7.85
C LEU A 582 10.41 -1.58 7.84
N GLY A 583 11.59 -1.57 8.46
CA GLY A 583 12.41 -0.35 8.59
C GLY A 583 11.80 0.72 9.49
N LYS A 584 10.87 0.35 10.38
CA LYS A 584 10.13 1.27 11.28
C LYS A 584 10.78 1.43 12.66
N LEU A 585 11.96 0.85 12.90
CA LEU A 585 12.65 0.97 14.19
C LEU A 585 13.44 2.29 14.28
N ASP A 586 13.15 3.02 15.36
CA ASP A 586 13.76 4.23 15.92
C ASP A 586 14.87 4.97 15.14
N GLN A 587 14.52 6.21 14.75
CA GLN A 587 15.44 7.28 14.34
C GLN A 587 16.45 7.69 15.45
N ASN A 588 16.37 7.12 16.66
CA ASN A 588 17.20 7.48 17.82
C ASN A 588 18.53 6.70 17.95
N ASN A 589 18.77 5.66 17.15
CA ASN A 589 20.04 4.91 17.15
C ASN A 589 20.81 5.08 15.83
N GLN A 590 21.25 6.32 15.55
CA GLN A 590 22.06 6.68 14.36
C GLN A 590 23.52 6.18 14.41
N GLY A 591 23.90 5.32 15.36
CA GLY A 591 25.29 4.91 15.56
C GLY A 591 25.78 3.73 14.72
N GLN A 592 24.90 2.84 14.26
CA GLN A 592 25.30 1.59 13.56
C GLN A 592 24.24 1.13 12.55
N GLN A 593 23.83 2.01 11.62
CA GLN A 593 23.01 1.57 10.48
C GLN A 593 23.84 0.70 9.54
N GLN A 594 23.75 -0.62 9.70
CA GLN A 594 23.86 -1.50 8.54
C GLN A 594 22.80 -1.02 7.54
N GLN A 595 23.24 -0.65 6.34
CA GLN A 595 22.39 -0.27 5.21
C GLN A 595 21.50 -1.47 4.84
N HIS A 596 20.42 -1.72 5.58
CA HIS A 596 19.42 -2.68 5.16
C HIS A 596 18.67 -2.08 3.98
N ALA A 597 18.71 -2.75 2.82
CA ALA A 597 17.92 -2.38 1.66
C ALA A 597 16.45 -2.26 2.06
N THR A 598 15.79 -1.19 1.59
CA THR A 598 14.38 -0.97 1.93
C THR A 598 13.49 -1.99 1.21
N ILE A 599 12.29 -2.28 1.73
CA ILE A 599 11.36 -3.22 1.07
C ILE A 599 11.08 -2.82 -0.39
N PRO A 600 10.87 -1.52 -0.73
CA PRO A 600 10.77 -1.08 -2.12
C PRO A 600 11.97 -1.43 -3.00
N ASP A 601 13.20 -1.35 -2.46
CA ASP A 601 14.41 -1.70 -3.22
C ASP A 601 14.48 -3.20 -3.54
N LEU A 602 14.02 -4.04 -2.61
CA LEU A 602 14.00 -5.50 -2.73
C LEU A 602 12.87 -6.00 -3.63
N PHE A 603 11.75 -5.26 -3.70
CA PHE A 603 10.54 -5.64 -4.44
C PHE A 603 10.07 -4.49 -5.36
N PRO A 604 10.83 -4.22 -6.44
CA PRO A 604 10.62 -3.06 -7.32
C PRO A 604 9.44 -3.21 -8.30
N PHE A 605 8.89 -4.42 -8.44
CA PHE A 605 7.87 -4.71 -9.45
C PHE A 605 6.48 -4.31 -8.95
N ALA A 606 5.82 -3.42 -9.70
CA ALA A 606 4.42 -3.00 -9.47
C ALA A 606 4.06 -2.70 -8.00
N HIS A 607 3.18 -3.50 -7.40
CA HIS A 607 2.69 -3.34 -6.02
C HIS A 607 3.28 -4.39 -5.07
N ASP A 608 4.40 -5.03 -5.44
CA ASP A 608 4.97 -6.13 -4.68
C ASP A 608 5.42 -5.67 -3.29
N ALA A 609 6.05 -4.50 -3.18
CA ALA A 609 6.45 -3.91 -1.89
C ALA A 609 5.25 -3.73 -0.93
N VAL A 610 4.16 -3.14 -1.42
CA VAL A 610 2.92 -2.94 -0.63
C VAL A 610 2.33 -4.28 -0.19
N PHE A 611 2.35 -5.29 -1.08
CA PHE A 611 1.92 -6.64 -0.76
C PHE A 611 2.76 -7.26 0.36
N VAL A 612 4.10 -7.12 0.31
CA VAL A 612 5.01 -7.62 1.35
C VAL A 612 4.74 -6.94 2.69
N GLU A 613 4.64 -5.60 2.71
CA GLU A 613 4.37 -4.84 3.94
C GLU A 613 3.03 -5.21 4.58
N THR A 614 1.99 -5.35 3.75
CA THR A 614 0.66 -5.78 4.19
C THR A 614 0.70 -7.19 4.77
N THR A 615 1.43 -8.10 4.12
CA THR A 615 1.54 -9.49 4.58
C THR A 615 2.29 -9.59 5.91
N LEU A 616 3.40 -8.86 6.08
CA LEU A 616 4.14 -8.79 7.35
C LEU A 616 3.26 -8.25 8.49
N THR A 617 2.53 -7.17 8.23
CA THR A 617 1.60 -6.57 9.21
C THR A 617 0.45 -7.52 9.54
N SER A 618 -0.02 -8.28 8.56
CA SER A 618 -1.07 -9.30 8.74
C SER A 618 -0.65 -10.42 9.70
N ILE A 619 0.64 -10.84 9.68
CA ILE A 619 1.14 -11.85 10.62
C ILE A 619 1.03 -11.34 12.06
N LEU A 620 1.51 -10.12 12.31
CA LEU A 620 1.50 -9.51 13.63
C LEU A 620 0.08 -9.30 14.16
N THR A 621 -0.80 -8.72 13.34
CA THR A 621 -2.19 -8.46 13.73
C THR A 621 -2.95 -9.74 14.06
N THR A 622 -2.82 -10.78 13.23
CA THR A 622 -3.47 -12.08 13.46
C THR A 622 -2.97 -12.75 14.75
N PHE A 623 -1.65 -12.74 14.98
CA PHE A 623 -1.08 -13.34 16.18
C PHE A 623 -1.44 -12.54 17.44
N SER A 624 -1.29 -11.21 17.41
CA SER A 624 -1.59 -10.31 18.52
C SER A 624 -3.05 -10.35 18.96
N SER A 625 -3.99 -10.48 18.01
CA SER A 625 -5.41 -10.63 18.35
C SER A 625 -5.65 -11.92 19.14
N LYS A 626 -5.16 -13.06 18.65
CA LYS A 626 -5.34 -14.36 19.31
C LYS A 626 -4.67 -14.43 20.67
N THR A 627 -3.45 -13.91 20.81
CA THR A 627 -2.75 -13.89 22.09
C THR A 627 -3.45 -12.97 23.09
N SER A 628 -3.95 -11.81 22.66
CA SER A 628 -4.69 -10.88 23.53
C SER A 628 -5.99 -11.50 24.06
N ASP A 629 -6.75 -12.22 23.23
CA ASP A 629 -7.96 -12.91 23.65
C ASP A 629 -7.65 -13.97 24.72
N LEU A 630 -6.63 -14.79 24.49
CA LEU A 630 -6.24 -15.85 25.41
C LEU A 630 -5.61 -15.32 26.71
N ILE A 631 -4.85 -14.22 26.64
CA ILE A 631 -4.34 -13.53 27.84
C ILE A 631 -5.51 -13.02 28.68
N THR A 632 -6.55 -12.45 28.05
CA THR A 632 -7.74 -11.96 28.75
C THR A 632 -8.47 -13.11 29.46
N GLU A 633 -8.70 -14.24 28.76
CA GLU A 633 -9.28 -15.45 29.35
C GLU A 633 -8.42 -15.98 30.52
N ALA A 634 -7.10 -16.06 30.33
CA ALA A 634 -6.18 -16.53 31.35
C ALA A 634 -6.18 -15.62 32.59
N VAL A 635 -6.24 -14.30 32.42
CA VAL A 635 -6.37 -13.34 33.53
C VAL A 635 -7.68 -13.55 34.29
N GLU A 636 -8.80 -13.80 33.61
CA GLU A 636 -10.06 -14.14 34.28
C GLU A 636 -9.96 -15.44 35.10
N VAL A 637 -9.24 -16.44 34.58
CA VAL A 637 -8.95 -17.69 35.30
C VAL A 637 -8.13 -17.41 36.57
N VAL A 638 -7.05 -16.62 36.48
CA VAL A 638 -6.23 -16.23 37.64
C VAL A 638 -7.07 -15.44 38.65
N LEU A 639 -7.90 -14.49 38.20
CA LEU A 639 -8.82 -13.76 39.07
C LEU A 639 -9.73 -14.73 39.84
N LYS A 640 -10.39 -15.64 39.12
CA LYS A 640 -11.40 -16.54 39.70
C LYS A 640 -10.81 -17.59 40.64
N GLN A 641 -9.69 -18.21 40.26
CA GLN A 641 -9.13 -19.37 40.96
C GLN A 641 -8.02 -19.01 41.95
N VAL A 642 -7.33 -17.89 41.77
CA VAL A 642 -6.19 -17.49 42.61
C VAL A 642 -6.51 -16.25 43.42
N MET A 643 -6.92 -15.16 42.78
CA MET A 643 -7.09 -13.87 43.46
C MET A 643 -8.31 -13.86 44.39
N ARG A 644 -9.50 -14.27 43.90
CA ARG A 644 -10.75 -14.23 44.72
C ARG A 644 -10.67 -15.13 45.97
N PRO A 645 -10.19 -16.38 45.92
CA PRO A 645 -10.08 -17.21 47.12
C PRO A 645 -9.09 -16.68 48.14
N ARG A 646 -8.03 -15.97 47.70
CA ARG A 646 -7.04 -15.33 48.60
C ARG A 646 -7.54 -14.00 49.17
N LEU A 647 -8.36 -13.26 48.41
CA LEU A 647 -8.94 -12.00 48.86
C LEU A 647 -10.01 -12.22 49.94
N ARG A 648 -10.81 -13.28 49.86
CA ARG A 648 -11.87 -13.58 50.86
C ARG A 648 -11.39 -13.59 52.32
N PRO A 649 -10.37 -14.37 52.71
CA PRO A 649 -9.88 -14.37 54.10
C PRO A 649 -9.26 -13.04 54.50
N VAL A 650 -8.57 -12.34 53.57
CA VAL A 650 -8.06 -10.98 53.82
C VAL A 650 -9.20 -10.04 54.16
N PHE A 651 -10.29 -10.12 53.42
CA PHE A 651 -11.47 -9.30 53.63
C PHE A 651 -12.18 -9.59 54.95
N VAL A 652 -12.27 -10.87 55.36
CA VAL A 652 -12.82 -11.26 56.66
C VAL A 652 -11.97 -10.74 57.81
N GLU A 653 -10.65 -10.90 57.74
CA GLU A 653 -9.72 -10.46 58.79
C GLU A 653 -9.63 -8.92 58.88
N THR A 654 -9.76 -8.23 57.74
CA THR A 654 -9.74 -6.75 57.67
C THR A 654 -10.84 -6.15 58.55
N PHE A 655 -12.06 -6.70 58.49
CA PHE A 655 -13.22 -6.22 59.23
C PHE A 655 -13.56 -7.07 60.48
N ARG A 656 -12.59 -7.84 60.97
CA ARG A 656 -12.77 -8.67 62.15
C ARG A 656 -12.74 -7.81 63.41
N ASP A 657 -13.75 -7.99 64.26
CA ASP A 657 -13.92 -7.28 65.53
C ASP A 657 -13.97 -5.75 65.36
N VAL A 658 -14.53 -5.29 64.22
CA VAL A 658 -14.74 -3.87 63.91
C VAL A 658 -16.21 -3.53 64.09
N GLU A 659 -16.49 -2.52 64.90
CA GLU A 659 -17.83 -1.98 65.16
C GLU A 659 -17.90 -0.51 64.73
N TYR A 660 -19.04 -0.14 64.13
CA TYR A 660 -19.33 1.21 63.65
C TYR A 660 -20.53 1.84 64.38
N LEU A 661 -20.99 1.22 65.48
CA LEU A 661 -21.84 1.86 66.48
C LEU A 661 -20.92 2.30 67.61
N LEU A 662 -20.61 3.60 67.69
CA LEU A 662 -19.64 4.14 68.64
C LEU A 662 -20.35 4.93 69.75
N ASP A 663 -19.96 4.74 71.01
CA ASP A 663 -20.48 5.56 72.11
C ASP A 663 -19.69 6.88 72.21
N ALA A 664 -20.26 7.90 72.86
CA ALA A 664 -19.62 9.22 72.99
C ALA A 664 -18.26 9.19 73.73
N ASP A 665 -18.01 8.15 74.52
CA ASP A 665 -16.74 7.91 75.24
C ASP A 665 -15.65 7.30 74.33
N ASP A 666 -15.98 6.78 73.15
CA ASP A 666 -15.02 6.21 72.18
C ASP A 666 -14.25 7.27 71.37
N ALA A 667 -14.60 8.56 71.53
CA ALA A 667 -14.05 9.71 70.80
C ALA A 667 -12.73 10.28 71.37
N ASP A 668 -12.04 9.57 72.29
CA ASP A 668 -10.80 10.00 72.93
C ASP A 668 -9.60 10.03 71.93
N PRO A 669 -8.76 11.08 71.85
CA PRO A 669 -7.66 11.14 70.89
C PRO A 669 -6.61 10.03 71.00
N GLN A 670 -6.55 9.30 72.13
CA GLN A 670 -5.65 8.16 72.33
C GLN A 670 -6.16 6.85 71.71
N THR A 671 -7.46 6.70 71.46
CA THR A 671 -8.05 5.56 70.71
C THR A 671 -7.98 5.77 69.19
N VAL A 672 -7.56 6.95 68.72
CA VAL A 672 -7.42 7.28 67.29
C VAL A 672 -6.18 6.62 66.63
N GLU A 673 -5.17 6.20 67.40
CA GLU A 673 -4.03 5.41 66.86
C GLU A 673 -4.43 3.95 66.54
N THR A 674 -5.35 3.35 67.30
CA THR A 674 -5.97 2.04 67.01
C THR A 674 -6.86 2.06 65.77
N ASP A 675 -7.19 3.25 65.29
CA ASP A 675 -8.23 3.50 64.31
C ASP A 675 -7.64 3.37 62.87
N ALA A 676 -6.31 3.26 62.71
CA ALA A 676 -5.64 2.91 61.45
C ALA A 676 -5.54 1.38 61.23
N MET A 677 -6.13 0.57 62.11
CA MET A 677 -6.03 -0.88 62.09
C MET A 677 -6.62 -1.52 60.84
N VAL A 678 -7.75 -1.01 60.33
CA VAL A 678 -8.44 -1.59 59.15
C VAL A 678 -7.61 -1.40 57.87
N PRO A 679 -7.17 -0.17 57.50
CA PRO A 679 -6.28 0.03 56.35
C PRO A 679 -4.97 -0.76 56.45
N GLN A 680 -4.35 -0.84 57.63
CA GLN A 680 -3.08 -1.57 57.81
C GLN A 680 -3.26 -3.10 57.70
N ARG A 681 -4.33 -3.66 58.30
CA ARG A 681 -4.68 -5.09 58.17
C ARG A 681 -4.95 -5.45 56.71
N PHE A 682 -5.70 -4.59 56.02
CA PHE A 682 -5.97 -4.76 54.60
C PHE A 682 -4.70 -4.68 53.76
N GLU A 683 -3.88 -3.64 53.92
CA GLU A 683 -2.65 -3.44 53.17
C GLU A 683 -1.71 -4.65 53.31
N ARG A 684 -1.52 -5.14 54.54
CA ARG A 684 -0.71 -6.33 54.81
C ARG A 684 -1.25 -7.56 54.09
N GLY A 685 -2.54 -7.84 54.19
CA GLY A 685 -3.16 -9.00 53.54
C GLY A 685 -3.20 -8.88 52.02
N TRP A 686 -3.45 -7.67 51.50
CA TRP A 686 -3.46 -7.36 50.07
C TRP A 686 -2.08 -7.55 49.44
N MET A 687 -1.04 -7.01 50.06
CA MET A 687 0.34 -7.17 49.59
C MET A 687 0.80 -8.63 49.62
N GLN A 688 0.33 -9.42 50.60
CA GLN A 688 0.76 -10.81 50.78
C GLN A 688 0.48 -11.70 49.56
N PHE A 689 -0.59 -11.45 48.80
CA PHE A 689 -0.89 -12.23 47.58
C PHE A 689 -0.72 -11.47 46.27
N THR A 690 -0.79 -10.13 46.26
CA THR A 690 -0.60 -9.34 45.03
C THR A 690 0.87 -9.17 44.67
N LEU A 691 1.74 -8.91 45.66
CA LEU A 691 3.17 -8.67 45.43
C LEU A 691 3.89 -9.88 44.82
N PRO A 692 3.68 -11.14 45.28
CA PRO A 692 4.36 -12.28 44.66
C PRO A 692 3.97 -12.52 43.21
N ILE A 693 2.70 -12.23 42.84
CA ILE A 693 2.22 -12.33 41.46
C ILE A 693 2.80 -11.21 40.62
N LYS A 694 2.86 -9.97 41.16
CA LYS A 694 3.52 -8.81 40.51
C LYS A 694 4.98 -9.07 40.19
N ARG A 695 5.68 -9.81 41.04
CA ARG A 695 7.10 -10.16 40.86
C ARG A 695 7.34 -11.13 39.70
N ILE A 696 6.32 -11.88 39.26
CA ILE A 696 6.46 -12.91 38.22
C ILE A 696 5.83 -12.47 36.89
N LEU A 697 4.66 -11.84 36.91
CA LEU A 697 3.99 -11.40 35.68
C LEU A 697 4.71 -10.24 34.99
N THR A 698 4.55 -10.14 33.67
CA THR A 698 4.94 -8.93 32.93
C THR A 698 4.14 -7.72 33.40
N PRO A 699 4.67 -6.49 33.26
CA PRO A 699 3.95 -5.28 33.66
C PRO A 699 2.58 -5.14 32.99
N HIS A 700 2.49 -5.47 31.69
CA HIS A 700 1.24 -5.39 30.93
C HIS A 700 0.17 -6.35 31.47
N THR A 701 0.53 -7.63 31.67
CA THR A 701 -0.41 -8.66 32.12
C THR A 701 -0.79 -8.47 33.59
N TYR A 702 0.13 -7.99 34.42
CA TYR A 702 -0.17 -7.61 35.80
C TYR A 702 -1.15 -6.44 35.88
N ASP A 703 -0.99 -5.42 35.02
CA ASP A 703 -1.92 -4.28 34.94
C ASP A 703 -3.35 -4.75 34.59
N LEU A 704 -3.50 -5.71 33.67
CA LEU A 704 -4.81 -6.29 33.33
C LEU A 704 -5.40 -7.07 34.52
N LEU A 705 -4.58 -7.88 35.20
CA LEU A 705 -5.00 -8.65 36.36
C LEU A 705 -5.39 -7.77 37.55
N ILE A 706 -4.61 -6.73 37.86
CA ILE A 706 -4.89 -5.88 39.01
C ILE A 706 -6.12 -5.02 38.77
N SER A 707 -6.35 -4.55 37.54
CA SER A 707 -7.55 -3.78 37.17
C SER A 707 -8.83 -4.59 37.36
N THR A 708 -8.84 -5.85 36.91
CA THR A 708 -9.99 -6.74 37.08
C THR A 708 -10.16 -7.18 38.54
N THR A 709 -9.06 -7.35 39.28
CA THR A 709 -9.10 -7.65 40.73
C THR A 709 -9.65 -6.47 41.54
N ILE A 710 -9.23 -5.24 41.24
CA ILE A 710 -9.72 -4.01 41.89
C ILE A 710 -11.21 -3.82 41.62
N SER A 711 -11.67 -4.05 40.39
CA SER A 711 -13.11 -4.00 40.06
C SER A 711 -13.93 -5.01 40.88
N TYR A 712 -13.38 -6.21 41.12
CA TYR A 712 -14.03 -7.19 42.01
C TYR A 712 -13.99 -6.74 43.48
N LEU A 713 -12.88 -6.17 43.94
CA LEU A 713 -12.73 -5.63 45.29
C LEU A 713 -13.73 -4.49 45.56
N ALA A 714 -13.90 -3.56 44.62
CA ALA A 714 -14.88 -2.48 44.72
C ALA A 714 -16.30 -3.03 44.94
N ARG A 715 -16.74 -3.99 44.11
CA ARG A 715 -18.04 -4.66 44.29
C ARG A 715 -18.17 -5.41 45.62
N ALA A 716 -17.06 -5.96 46.15
CA ALA A 716 -17.05 -6.62 47.45
C ALA A 716 -17.15 -5.60 48.60
N LEU A 717 -16.49 -4.44 48.47
CA LEU A 717 -16.61 -3.32 49.41
C LEU A 717 -18.00 -2.71 49.40
N GLU A 718 -18.60 -2.47 48.22
CA GLU A 718 -20.00 -2.02 48.13
C GLU A 718 -20.91 -2.94 48.95
N LYS A 719 -20.87 -4.25 48.69
CA LYS A 719 -21.66 -5.24 49.43
C LYS A 719 -21.38 -5.26 50.93
N ARG A 720 -20.15 -4.93 51.33
CA ARG A 720 -19.77 -4.85 52.74
C ARG A 720 -20.35 -3.62 53.40
N ILE A 721 -20.29 -2.45 52.76
CA ILE A 721 -20.94 -1.22 53.24
C ILE A 721 -22.44 -1.49 53.43
N TRP A 722 -23.09 -2.09 52.42
CA TRP A 722 -24.49 -2.53 52.51
C TRP A 722 -24.81 -3.47 53.67
N SER A 723 -23.84 -4.27 54.13
CA SER A 723 -24.06 -5.25 55.21
C SER A 723 -24.11 -4.62 56.62
N TYR A 724 -23.73 -3.34 56.76
CA TYR A 724 -23.80 -2.61 58.02
C TYR A 724 -25.13 -1.88 58.23
N TYR A 725 -26.16 -2.21 57.44
CA TYR A 725 -27.49 -1.63 57.58
C TYR A 725 -28.01 -1.67 59.04
N GLY A 726 -28.36 -0.51 59.60
CA GLY A 726 -28.84 -0.37 60.98
C GLY A 726 -27.76 -0.63 62.04
N ARG A 727 -26.48 -0.50 61.68
CA ARG A 727 -25.33 -0.75 62.57
C ARG A 727 -24.24 0.32 62.43
N VAL A 728 -24.62 1.54 62.05
CA VAL A 728 -23.72 2.68 61.87
C VAL A 728 -24.39 3.92 62.45
N ASN A 729 -23.70 4.65 63.33
CA ASN A 729 -24.14 5.98 63.76
C ASN A 729 -23.30 7.09 63.09
N GLU A 730 -23.59 8.37 63.31
CA GLU A 730 -22.88 9.50 62.66
C GLU A 730 -21.35 9.45 62.86
N LEU A 731 -20.89 9.19 64.09
CA LEU A 731 -19.46 9.02 64.39
C LEU A 731 -18.87 7.79 63.68
N GLY A 732 -19.64 6.70 63.60
CA GLY A 732 -19.29 5.49 62.89
C GLY A 732 -19.25 5.65 61.36
N ALA A 733 -20.05 6.55 60.79
CA ALA A 733 -20.05 6.88 59.37
C ALA A 733 -18.74 7.58 58.97
N ALA A 734 -18.26 8.52 59.81
CA ALA A 734 -16.96 9.18 59.61
C ALA A 734 -15.80 8.17 59.70
N LYS A 735 -15.85 7.25 60.67
CA LYS A 735 -14.86 6.15 60.79
C LYS A 735 -14.90 5.22 59.58
N LEU A 736 -16.08 4.84 59.10
CA LEU A 736 -16.27 3.98 57.94
C LEU A 736 -15.73 4.64 56.66
N GLU A 737 -15.97 5.93 56.43
CA GLU A 737 -15.37 6.67 55.31
C GLU A 737 -13.85 6.61 55.35
N ARG A 738 -13.25 6.83 56.53
CA ARG A 738 -11.80 6.81 56.70
C ARG A 738 -11.21 5.43 56.41
N ASP A 739 -11.87 4.38 56.90
CA ASP A 739 -11.47 2.99 56.65
C ASP A 739 -11.56 2.61 55.17
N ILE A 740 -12.69 2.93 54.52
CA ILE A 740 -12.91 2.66 53.09
C ILE A 740 -11.91 3.45 52.23
N SER A 741 -11.71 4.73 52.52
CA SER A 741 -10.71 5.56 51.85
C SER A 741 -9.29 5.01 52.05
N GLY A 742 -8.97 4.52 53.25
CA GLY A 742 -7.71 3.84 53.54
C GLY A 742 -7.51 2.55 52.74
N ILE A 743 -8.55 1.72 52.63
CA ILE A 743 -8.53 0.51 51.79
C ILE A 743 -8.34 0.85 50.31
N VAL A 744 -9.06 1.86 49.79
CA VAL A 744 -8.93 2.32 48.41
C VAL A 744 -7.50 2.81 48.13
N ASN A 745 -6.95 3.61 49.04
CA ASN A 745 -5.58 4.11 48.94
C ASN A 745 -4.55 2.96 48.97
N ALA A 746 -4.73 1.97 49.83
CA ALA A 746 -3.85 0.79 49.90
C ALA A 746 -3.96 -0.10 48.66
N ALA A 747 -5.17 -0.30 48.11
CA ALA A 747 -5.41 -1.15 46.94
C ALA A 747 -4.82 -0.56 45.65
N VAL A 748 -4.91 0.76 45.50
CA VAL A 748 -4.44 1.50 44.30
C VAL A 748 -2.98 1.97 44.45
N LYS A 749 -2.35 1.75 45.61
CA LYS A 749 -0.98 2.17 45.90
C LYS A 749 0.01 1.65 44.85
N GLY A 750 0.66 2.56 44.13
CA GLY A 750 1.65 2.23 43.10
C GLY A 750 1.07 1.68 41.79
N GLY A 751 -0.24 1.84 41.56
CA GLY A 751 -0.93 1.55 40.29
C GLY A 751 -1.32 2.82 39.51
N LYS A 752 -2.02 2.65 38.39
CA LYS A 752 -2.55 3.75 37.56
C LYS A 752 -3.65 4.51 38.30
N TYR A 753 -3.74 5.83 38.11
CA TYR A 753 -4.76 6.68 38.76
C TYR A 753 -6.19 6.23 38.43
N ALA A 754 -6.43 5.79 37.19
CA ALA A 754 -7.72 5.26 36.71
C ALA A 754 -8.26 4.05 37.50
N LEU A 755 -7.43 3.38 38.31
CA LEU A 755 -7.89 2.32 39.19
C LEU A 755 -8.78 2.83 40.34
N ARG A 756 -8.70 4.13 40.68
CA ARG A 756 -9.56 4.77 41.69
C ARG A 756 -11.01 4.85 41.20
N ASP A 757 -11.21 5.02 39.90
CA ASP A 757 -12.53 5.16 39.28
C ASP A 757 -13.42 3.93 39.54
N ALA A 758 -12.81 2.75 39.73
CA ALA A 758 -13.54 1.54 40.09
C ALA A 758 -14.25 1.63 41.46
N PHE A 759 -13.80 2.51 42.35
CA PHE A 759 -14.35 2.69 43.70
C PHE A 759 -15.31 3.88 43.84
N VAL A 760 -15.64 4.57 42.75
CA VAL A 760 -16.48 5.79 42.81
C VAL A 760 -17.82 5.52 43.52
N ARG A 761 -18.45 4.39 43.26
CA ARG A 761 -19.67 3.98 43.99
C ARG A 761 -19.45 3.80 45.49
N CYS A 762 -18.31 3.23 45.91
CA CYS A 762 -17.97 3.13 47.33
C CYS A 762 -17.77 4.51 47.97
N THR A 763 -17.11 5.44 47.26
CA THR A 763 -16.85 6.80 47.77
C THR A 763 -18.12 7.63 47.82
N GLU A 764 -19.01 7.50 46.82
CA GLU A 764 -20.35 8.11 46.86
C GLU A 764 -21.19 7.55 48.02
N MET A 765 -21.12 6.24 48.26
CA MET A 765 -21.83 5.63 49.39
C MET A 765 -21.35 6.20 50.73
N THR A 766 -20.04 6.36 50.93
CA THR A 766 -19.51 6.95 52.16
C THR A 766 -19.80 8.44 52.28
N LEU A 767 -19.84 9.17 51.15
CA LEU A 767 -20.23 10.58 51.12
C LEU A 767 -21.68 10.74 51.59
N ILE A 768 -22.63 9.98 51.03
CA ILE A 768 -24.06 10.01 51.41
C ILE A 768 -24.24 9.67 52.90
N LEU A 769 -23.42 8.78 53.44
CA LEU A 769 -23.45 8.42 54.87
C LEU A 769 -23.00 9.56 55.79
N ASN A 770 -22.15 10.47 55.32
CA ASN A 770 -21.63 11.59 56.11
C ASN A 770 -22.32 12.93 55.82
N MET A 771 -23.33 12.95 54.94
CA MET A 771 -24.15 14.13 54.70
C MET A 771 -25.00 14.48 55.92
N GLU A 772 -25.18 15.79 56.17
CA GLU A 772 -26.15 16.27 57.15
C GLU A 772 -27.59 16.01 56.66
N GLU A 773 -28.56 15.89 57.58
CA GLU A 773 -29.95 15.56 57.22
C GLU A 773 -30.57 16.65 56.32
N ASP A 774 -30.27 17.92 56.60
CA ASP A 774 -30.76 19.06 55.81
C ASP A 774 -30.18 19.04 54.38
N GLU A 775 -28.88 18.74 54.22
CA GLU A 775 -28.21 18.60 52.92
C GLU A 775 -28.78 17.42 52.13
N TRP A 776 -29.09 16.32 52.82
CA TRP A 776 -29.66 15.13 52.21
C TRP A 776 -31.12 15.35 51.77
N GLU A 777 -31.94 16.07 52.54
CA GLU A 777 -33.29 16.45 52.15
C GLU A 777 -33.29 17.38 50.93
N GLU A 778 -32.33 18.30 50.84
CA GLU A 778 -32.12 19.15 49.66
C GLU A 778 -31.79 18.31 48.42
N ILE A 779 -30.82 17.40 48.50
CA ILE A 779 -30.46 16.52 47.38
C ILE A 779 -31.60 15.57 46.99
N ARG A 780 -32.43 15.12 47.95
CA ARG A 780 -33.62 14.31 47.67
C ARG A 780 -34.72 15.11 46.98
N GLY A 781 -34.82 16.41 47.26
CA GLY A 781 -35.83 17.33 46.72
C GLY A 781 -35.56 17.80 45.28
N LEU A 782 -34.30 17.77 44.82
CA LEU A 782 -33.89 18.21 43.49
C LEU A 782 -34.20 17.19 42.38
N GLY A 783 -34.63 17.67 41.20
CA GLY A 783 -34.81 16.82 40.01
C GLY A 783 -33.48 16.32 39.42
N VAL A 784 -33.51 15.25 38.61
CA VAL A 784 -32.29 14.66 37.99
C VAL A 784 -31.54 15.66 37.10
N GLU A 785 -32.24 16.59 36.45
CA GLU A 785 -31.63 17.65 35.65
C GLU A 785 -30.99 18.75 36.52
N GLU A 786 -31.64 19.14 37.62
CA GLU A 786 -31.13 20.13 38.58
C GLU A 786 -29.89 19.63 39.34
N GLN A 787 -29.84 18.33 39.68
CA GLN A 787 -28.66 17.70 40.28
C GLN A 787 -27.47 17.70 39.32
N ARG A 788 -27.71 17.50 38.02
CA ARG A 788 -26.67 17.55 36.98
C ARG A 788 -26.17 18.98 36.73
N GLU A 789 -27.05 19.98 36.75
CA GLU A 789 -26.69 21.39 36.63
C GLU A 789 -25.84 21.90 37.81
N GLN A 790 -26.03 21.31 39.00
CA GLN A 790 -25.19 21.56 40.18
C GLN A 790 -23.87 20.75 40.19
N GLY A 791 -23.56 20.02 39.10
CA GLY A 791 -22.32 19.25 38.95
C GLY A 791 -22.30 17.92 39.70
N MET A 792 -23.45 17.45 40.22
CA MET A 792 -23.57 16.17 40.92
C MET A 792 -23.95 15.05 39.95
N GLU A 793 -22.96 14.42 39.35
CA GLU A 793 -23.15 13.21 38.55
C GLU A 793 -22.98 11.96 39.43
N TRP A 794 -24.10 11.36 39.83
CA TRP A 794 -24.11 10.17 40.68
C TRP A 794 -24.03 8.88 39.87
N HIS A 795 -23.19 7.94 40.30
CA HIS A 795 -23.14 6.58 39.78
C HIS A 795 -24.13 5.63 40.48
N LEU A 796 -24.76 6.06 41.58
CA LEU A 796 -25.81 5.36 42.32
C LEU A 796 -27.21 5.84 41.89
N ASP A 797 -28.14 4.91 41.68
CA ASP A 797 -29.54 5.26 41.37
C ASP A 797 -30.25 5.87 42.60
N ALA A 798 -31.34 6.62 42.41
CA ALA A 798 -32.10 7.24 43.50
C ALA A 798 -32.53 6.25 44.61
N SER A 799 -32.94 5.03 44.23
CA SER A 799 -33.28 3.97 45.20
C SER A 799 -32.06 3.42 45.92
N GLU A 800 -30.91 3.34 45.26
CA GLU A 800 -29.65 2.93 45.88
C GLU A 800 -29.20 4.00 46.88
N ARG A 801 -29.21 5.28 46.49
CA ARG A 801 -28.87 6.40 47.39
C ARG A 801 -29.75 6.43 48.65
N ALA A 802 -31.07 6.27 48.49
CA ALA A 802 -32.00 6.20 49.62
C ALA A 802 -31.72 5.00 50.54
N ARG A 803 -31.42 3.85 49.96
CA ARG A 803 -31.09 2.64 50.72
C ARG A 803 -29.73 2.79 51.41
N THR A 804 -28.77 3.53 50.83
CA THR A 804 -27.47 3.84 51.46
C THR A 804 -27.65 4.74 52.66
N ARG A 805 -28.49 5.79 52.58
CA ARG A 805 -28.82 6.62 53.76
C ARG A 805 -29.43 5.80 54.89
N GLY A 806 -30.32 4.86 54.57
CA GLY A 806 -30.96 3.97 55.56
C GLY A 806 -30.00 2.99 56.27
N ILE A 807 -28.69 3.02 55.99
CA ILE A 807 -27.69 2.29 56.78
C ILE A 807 -27.47 2.95 58.15
N ILE A 808 -27.65 4.28 58.24
CA ILE A 808 -27.51 5.04 59.49
C ILE A 808 -28.65 4.65 60.44
N ASP A 809 -28.29 4.34 61.69
CA ASP A 809 -29.22 4.17 62.78
C ASP A 809 -29.54 5.54 63.36
N ASP A 810 -30.61 6.17 62.86
CA ASP A 810 -31.19 7.38 63.43
C ASP A 810 -31.79 6.99 64.78
N GLY A 811 -30.99 7.02 65.85
CA GLY A 811 -31.35 6.61 67.21
C GLY A 811 -32.63 7.28 67.73
N ARG A 812 -33.77 6.76 67.32
CA ARG A 812 -35.10 6.97 67.88
C ARG A 812 -35.48 5.84 68.82
#